data_AF-A0AB74KD03-F1
#
_entry.id   AF-A0AB74KD03-F1
#
_cell.length_a   1.000
_cell.length_b   1.000
_cell.length_c   1.000
_cell.angle_alpha   90.00
_cell.angle_beta   90.00
_cell.angle_gamma   90.00
#
_symmetry.space_group_name_H-M   'P 1'
#
loop_
_entity.id
_entity.type
_entity.pdbx_description
1 polymer ?
#
loop_
_entity_poly.entity_id
_entity_poly.type
_entity_poly.pdbx_seq_one_letter_code
_entity_poly.pdbx_strand_id
1 'polypeptide(L)'
;MRVSIILLAIVASVYAAILSLDLGSDSIKIGLIGSGNLDVVLDKDSSRKLQSTVGFKNTERLFGKQALQNSNRNPESSFSNLKLLLGKSEHSDSFSRWNSIWSAAKWSPTDRGTLALHTPTDSFTVEELLAMQFQYAKQLAENEAGEAIKDVVLALPPYYSSYERQAILDAVNLSSLQPIALINDGTAVAVNYAMTRAFDATPSSYIIYDAGASSLSATLLEISSVAPPKKRFGNNQNTTIINVIGTAYDSGVGGVDLDHRLREILANAFEKQHKLDKSWRENKRAWNKLLVEAGRVKHILSANTEAQSTIEGLHDELDFKTKVSRDEFKAAISEYEHRWSAPIGEVLKKTGRDINSVNSVILTGGASRIPVIQSHVRSDVGDEKISTSVNADESAVLGAAFYGATFSKSFRTKPFVVNDASDFSMEALENGSTTPLWIEGDSLPVNKTLVLPPKDTEVIVQYTANSVPADQKAPYMQLTLKGVEEALQDINLSYDEAIASQVRAELTVEQTAFSLVFPVGADLVVPAPASSEGLTGKLKEWFSGNANATTEQASPPEEKRIKLDISSLPVSLHPMTVDAKGASIEKLTKLNYAEKLKALREESFNGLESRLYVLKDVLANDEEKFGAFHNVTQAHELEELKKAHSEALEWVDSEGWSATLEQIQEVASKISSLETPIKERLKKHQVKAAALGDLQKALFAGRTFLQQARKNLTTTDESRYTFKEIDDFEAHLFKTENWLRPLMRKDEAAKPWEEGAYNASELEKAGRSVQDIFMELTNRKPAKKTSTESASSTPTSSATEKRLSKNSLQIKAAICGAGGGIGQPLSLLTAQNPHIGEVALFDVAPSVYGVAADLSHLDGTAVVNGYTKDNDGLKQALTGAKIVIIPAGVPRKPGMTRDDLFKINASICRDLATGIADYAPDAIIGVVSNPVNSTVPVFVETLKSKGVFDPKKVFGVTTLDIVRASKFVAEVVGKPNQAPQYKIPVVGGHSGKTIIPLISQSKPAVDIQGETLDKLINRIQFGGDEVVKAKDGAGSATLSMAYAGAKFLNAVLDAVYGGKPSVIQSYVYLPELQGGDSIKNEIGKELAYFSVSVQLGKQGIEKVLPLGQLNDYEKRLLQDALPELDQSIVKGVGFGKSQL
;
A
#
# COMPACT_ATOMS: atom_id res chain seq x y z
N MET A 1 0.04 -33.45 -30.51
CA MET A 1 -0.97 -32.57 -29.87
C MET A 1 -0.90 -32.68 -28.33
N ARG A 2 0.20 -32.27 -27.68
CA ARG A 2 0.36 -32.29 -26.21
C ARG A 2 1.09 -31.07 -25.60
N VAL A 3 1.56 -30.12 -26.42
CA VAL A 3 2.26 -28.91 -25.96
C VAL A 3 1.28 -27.73 -25.76
N SER A 4 0.22 -27.67 -26.56
CA SER A 4 -0.68 -26.51 -26.69
C SER A 4 -1.59 -26.22 -25.49
N ILE A 5 -1.64 -27.08 -24.46
CA ILE A 5 -2.55 -26.93 -23.31
C ILE A 5 -1.89 -26.21 -22.13
N ILE A 6 -0.55 -26.20 -22.04
CA ILE A 6 0.18 -25.62 -20.90
C ILE A 6 0.24 -24.08 -20.96
N LEU A 7 0.16 -23.47 -22.14
CA LEU A 7 0.32 -22.01 -22.31
C LEU A 7 -0.86 -21.15 -21.81
N LEU A 8 -2.02 -21.73 -21.51
CA LEU A 8 -3.27 -20.98 -21.24
C LEU A 8 -3.53 -20.65 -19.77
N ALA A 9 -2.63 -21.03 -18.85
CA ALA A 9 -2.79 -20.83 -17.41
C ALA A 9 -2.04 -19.60 -16.83
N ILE A 10 -1.42 -18.77 -17.68
CA ILE A 10 -0.67 -17.57 -17.24
C ILE A 10 -1.56 -16.34 -17.34
N VAL A 11 -2.52 -16.23 -16.42
CA VAL A 11 -3.19 -14.94 -16.15
C VAL A 11 -2.22 -14.10 -15.33
N ALA A 12 -1.42 -13.28 -16.01
CA ALA A 12 -0.46 -12.40 -15.34
C ALA A 12 -1.20 -11.44 -14.38
N SER A 13 -0.84 -11.48 -13.10
CA SER A 13 -1.15 -10.41 -12.16
C SER A 13 -0.57 -9.11 -12.72
N VAL A 14 -1.46 -8.19 -13.11
CA VAL A 14 -1.07 -6.85 -13.56
C VAL A 14 -0.92 -6.01 -12.32
N TYR A 15 0.27 -6.11 -11.72
CA TYR A 15 0.74 -5.13 -10.74
C TYR A 15 0.70 -3.75 -11.41
N ALA A 16 0.01 -2.81 -10.79
CA ALA A 16 -0.10 -1.45 -11.29
C ALA A 16 0.97 -0.55 -10.66
N ALA A 17 1.38 -0.85 -9.44
CA ALA A 17 2.27 -0.04 -8.64
C ALA A 17 3.67 0.12 -9.25
N ILE A 18 4.14 1.38 -9.29
CA ILE A 18 5.50 1.77 -9.69
C ILE A 18 6.23 2.31 -8.47
N LEU A 19 7.47 1.86 -8.29
CA LEU A 19 8.43 2.45 -7.37
C LEU A 19 9.12 3.64 -8.04
N SER A 20 9.26 4.78 -7.37
CA SER A 20 10.25 5.79 -7.74
C SER A 20 11.33 5.90 -6.68
N LEU A 21 12.56 6.18 -7.09
CA LEU A 21 13.70 6.35 -6.18
C LEU A 21 14.47 7.64 -6.51
N ASP A 22 14.61 8.53 -5.53
CA ASP A 22 15.74 9.46 -5.50
C ASP A 22 16.92 8.73 -4.83
N LEU A 23 17.93 8.37 -5.62
CA LEU A 23 19.17 7.78 -5.12
C LEU A 23 20.10 8.89 -4.59
N GLY A 24 19.76 9.45 -3.43
CA GLY A 24 20.63 10.39 -2.72
C GLY A 24 21.78 9.70 -1.97
N SER A 25 22.95 10.33 -1.98
CA SER A 25 24.19 9.77 -1.39
C SER A 25 24.13 9.68 0.14
N ASP A 26 23.49 10.65 0.80
CA ASP A 26 23.20 10.64 2.23
C ASP A 26 21.86 9.98 2.55
N SER A 27 20.82 10.25 1.77
CA SER A 27 19.46 9.72 2.00
C SER A 27 18.72 9.44 0.70
N ILE A 28 18.21 8.21 0.59
CA ILE A 28 17.29 7.75 -0.44
C ILE A 28 15.88 8.22 -0.07
N LYS A 29 15.08 8.60 -1.07
CA LYS A 29 13.63 8.78 -0.91
C LYS A 29 12.92 7.84 -1.86
N ILE A 30 11.81 7.31 -1.39
CA ILE A 30 11.08 6.22 -2.02
C ILE A 30 9.69 6.77 -2.33
N GLY A 31 9.30 6.80 -3.60
CA GLY A 31 7.96 7.17 -4.01
C GLY A 31 7.18 5.95 -4.45
N LEU A 32 5.86 6.00 -4.27
CA LEU A 32 4.93 4.97 -4.70
C LEU A 32 3.83 5.60 -5.55
N ILE A 33 3.59 5.02 -6.72
CA ILE A 33 2.42 5.33 -7.56
C ILE A 33 1.44 4.19 -7.40
N GLY A 34 0.48 4.35 -6.49
CA GLY A 34 -0.51 3.32 -6.14
C GLY A 34 -1.82 3.45 -6.93
N SER A 35 -2.84 2.68 -6.52
CA SER A 35 -4.19 2.68 -7.13
C SER A 35 -5.04 3.93 -6.83
N GLY A 36 -4.45 5.13 -6.98
CA GLY A 36 -5.11 6.43 -6.82
C GLY A 36 -4.16 7.55 -6.41
N ASN A 37 -3.15 7.23 -5.61
CA ASN A 37 -2.26 8.20 -4.96
C ASN A 37 -0.81 8.11 -5.48
N LEU A 38 -0.09 9.22 -5.37
CA LEU A 38 1.35 9.35 -5.62
C LEU A 38 1.93 10.10 -4.41
N ASP A 39 2.74 9.44 -3.59
CA ASP A 39 3.37 10.02 -2.39
C ASP A 39 4.74 9.36 -2.09
N VAL A 40 5.44 9.86 -1.07
CA VAL A 40 6.72 9.34 -0.55
C VAL A 40 6.46 8.34 0.59
N VAL A 41 6.88 7.10 0.35
CA VAL A 41 6.81 5.95 1.27
C VAL A 41 7.63 6.21 2.53
N LEU A 42 7.10 5.79 3.67
CA LEU A 42 7.76 5.93 4.97
C LEU A 42 8.68 4.75 5.29
N ASP A 43 9.77 5.02 6.00
CA ASP A 43 10.56 3.95 6.66
C ASP A 43 9.92 3.50 7.99
N LYS A 44 10.52 2.49 8.63
CA LYS A 44 10.03 1.90 9.89
C LYS A 44 10.04 2.88 11.08
N ASP A 45 10.77 3.99 10.99
CA ASP A 45 10.80 5.06 11.98
C ASP A 45 9.82 6.20 11.62
N SER A 46 8.94 5.99 10.62
CA SER A 46 8.03 6.98 10.02
C SER A 46 8.74 8.16 9.32
N SER A 47 9.97 7.96 8.83
CA SER A 47 10.72 8.97 8.09
C SER A 47 10.40 8.93 6.59
N ARG A 48 10.16 10.10 5.97
CA ARG A 48 10.11 10.30 4.50
C ARG A 48 11.50 10.27 3.84
N LYS A 49 12.56 9.95 4.60
CA LYS A 49 13.94 9.79 4.14
C LYS A 49 14.56 8.54 4.73
N LEU A 50 14.94 7.59 3.88
CA LEU A 50 15.73 6.43 4.27
C LEU A 50 17.22 6.81 4.19
N GLN A 51 17.97 6.72 5.30
CA GLN A 51 19.41 6.96 5.26
C GLN A 51 20.08 6.00 4.25
N SER A 52 20.98 6.52 3.42
CA SER A 52 21.71 5.78 2.39
C SER A 52 22.92 5.04 2.99
N THR A 53 22.60 4.16 3.93
CA THR A 53 23.52 3.27 4.64
C THR A 53 22.95 1.86 4.66
N VAL A 54 23.80 0.88 4.35
CA VAL A 54 23.58 -0.55 4.62
C VAL A 54 24.69 -1.04 5.55
N GLY A 55 24.37 -1.89 6.50
CA GLY A 55 25.35 -2.39 7.46
C GLY A 55 25.03 -3.78 7.95
N PHE A 56 26.00 -4.41 8.60
CA PHE A 56 25.94 -5.79 9.04
C PHE A 56 26.20 -5.88 10.54
N LYS A 57 25.46 -6.76 11.19
CA LYS A 57 25.58 -7.11 12.61
C LYS A 57 25.64 -8.64 12.68
N ASN A 58 26.86 -9.16 12.66
CA ASN A 58 27.12 -10.56 12.27
C ASN A 58 26.53 -10.82 10.87
N THR A 59 25.62 -11.78 10.73
CA THR A 59 24.93 -12.11 9.46
C THR A 59 23.64 -11.31 9.21
N GLU A 60 23.19 -10.49 10.15
CA GLU A 60 21.97 -9.68 10.06
C GLU A 60 22.24 -8.38 9.30
N ARG A 61 21.53 -8.12 8.20
CA ARG A 61 21.58 -6.83 7.51
C ARG A 61 20.72 -5.80 8.23
N LEU A 62 21.25 -4.58 8.31
CA LEU A 62 20.62 -3.38 8.82
C LEU A 62 20.57 -2.36 7.69
N PHE A 63 19.51 -1.55 7.67
CA PHE A 63 19.28 -0.52 6.66
C PHE A 63 18.99 0.82 7.34
N GLY A 64 19.22 1.91 6.61
CA GLY A 64 18.78 3.23 7.03
C GLY A 64 19.45 3.69 8.34
N LYS A 65 18.65 4.35 9.18
CA LYS A 65 19.08 4.91 10.46
C LYS A 65 19.62 3.85 11.43
N GLN A 66 19.12 2.60 11.36
CA GLN A 66 19.65 1.48 12.16
C GLN A 66 21.07 1.08 11.72
N ALA A 67 21.35 1.08 10.42
CA ALA A 67 22.70 0.85 9.90
C ALA A 67 23.66 1.99 10.27
N LEU A 68 23.20 3.25 10.19
CA LEU A 68 24.00 4.40 10.62
C LEU A 68 24.31 4.34 12.13
N GLN A 69 23.35 3.96 12.98
CA GLN A 69 23.60 3.74 14.41
C GLN A 69 24.57 2.57 14.66
N ASN A 70 24.46 1.48 13.89
CA ASN A 70 25.40 0.35 13.95
C ASN A 70 26.84 0.76 13.57
N SER A 71 27.02 1.72 12.66
CA SER A 71 28.36 2.18 12.24
C SER A 71 29.24 2.67 13.41
N ASN A 72 28.64 3.27 14.45
CA ASN A 72 29.38 3.68 15.66
C ASN A 72 29.93 2.51 16.50
N ARG A 73 29.47 1.28 16.25
CA ARG A 73 29.93 0.04 16.89
C ARG A 73 30.75 -0.83 15.93
N ASN A 74 30.30 -0.91 14.67
CA ASN A 74 30.81 -1.79 13.61
C ASN A 74 31.09 -0.98 12.31
N PRO A 75 32.05 -0.03 12.33
CA PRO A 75 32.31 0.86 11.19
C PRO A 75 32.97 0.14 10.01
N GLU A 76 33.71 -0.95 10.24
CA GLU A 76 34.25 -1.78 9.15
C GLU A 76 33.16 -2.54 8.37
N SER A 77 31.90 -2.51 8.82
CA SER A 77 30.79 -3.31 8.27
C SER A 77 29.51 -2.48 8.12
N SER A 78 29.64 -1.16 7.99
CA SER A 78 28.51 -0.23 7.80
C SER A 78 28.87 0.79 6.73
N PHE A 79 28.34 0.58 5.52
CA PHE A 79 28.74 1.29 4.31
C PHE A 79 27.70 2.37 3.97
N SER A 80 28.16 3.61 3.86
CA SER A 80 27.33 4.79 3.53
C SER A 80 27.80 5.45 2.24
N ASN A 81 26.98 6.27 1.59
CA ASN A 81 27.37 7.03 0.39
C ASN A 81 27.89 6.16 -0.77
N LEU A 82 27.35 4.94 -0.92
CA LEU A 82 27.72 3.97 -1.98
C LEU A 82 27.59 4.53 -3.41
N LYS A 83 26.77 5.57 -3.61
CA LYS A 83 26.67 6.36 -4.86
C LYS A 83 28.03 6.90 -5.34
N LEU A 84 29.01 7.12 -4.46
CA LEU A 84 30.36 7.56 -4.82
C LEU A 84 31.26 6.43 -5.37
N LEU A 85 30.88 5.16 -5.21
CA LEU A 85 31.67 3.99 -5.60
C LEU A 85 31.08 3.21 -6.78
N LEU A 86 29.82 3.46 -7.11
CA LEU A 86 29.09 2.73 -8.15
C LEU A 86 29.66 3.03 -9.54
N GLY A 87 29.97 1.99 -10.32
CA GLY A 87 30.58 2.16 -11.64
C GLY A 87 31.95 2.85 -11.61
N LYS A 88 32.69 2.76 -10.49
CA LYS A 88 34.01 3.37 -10.27
C LYS A 88 35.09 2.33 -9.94
N SER A 89 36.32 2.67 -10.33
CA SER A 89 37.54 1.99 -9.92
C SER A 89 38.21 2.66 -8.72
N GLU A 90 39.19 1.97 -8.14
CA GLU A 90 40.11 2.43 -7.09
C GLU A 90 41.03 3.59 -7.52
N HIS A 91 41.06 3.94 -8.81
CA HIS A 91 41.82 5.07 -9.35
C HIS A 91 40.97 6.33 -9.54
N SER A 92 39.68 6.29 -9.24
CA SER A 92 38.79 7.45 -9.38
C SER A 92 38.93 8.44 -8.21
N ASP A 93 38.74 9.73 -8.51
CA ASP A 93 38.65 10.79 -7.48
C ASP A 93 37.46 10.55 -6.52
N SER A 94 36.38 9.96 -7.04
CA SER A 94 35.16 9.65 -6.26
C SER A 94 35.42 8.58 -5.20
N PHE A 95 36.15 7.51 -5.55
CA PHE A 95 36.63 6.53 -4.58
C PHE A 95 37.63 7.15 -3.59
N SER A 96 38.61 7.91 -4.09
CA SER A 96 39.65 8.52 -3.23
C SER A 96 39.05 9.43 -2.16
N ARG A 97 38.07 10.26 -2.54
CA ARG A 97 37.25 11.09 -1.65
C ARG A 97 36.46 10.25 -0.65
N TRP A 98 35.72 9.23 -1.10
CA TRP A 98 34.96 8.34 -0.22
C TRP A 98 35.87 7.64 0.81
N ASN A 99 37.00 7.09 0.37
CA ASN A 99 37.94 6.35 1.22
C ASN A 99 38.61 7.26 2.29
N SER A 100 38.81 8.55 2.00
CA SER A 100 39.28 9.53 3.00
C SER A 100 38.27 9.80 4.14
N ILE A 101 36.97 9.67 3.84
CA ILE A 101 35.89 9.93 4.81
C ILE A 101 35.55 8.63 5.57
N TRP A 102 35.38 7.50 4.87
CA TRP A 102 34.96 6.21 5.42
C TRP A 102 36.09 5.17 5.52
N SER A 103 37.31 5.60 5.84
CA SER A 103 38.56 4.80 5.96
C SER A 103 38.52 3.60 6.92
N ALA A 104 37.42 3.40 7.65
CA ALA A 104 37.19 2.20 8.42
C ALA A 104 36.91 0.96 7.55
N ALA A 105 36.22 1.13 6.42
CA ALA A 105 35.82 0.04 5.53
C ALA A 105 37.01 -0.59 4.81
N LYS A 106 36.95 -1.92 4.59
CA LYS A 106 37.91 -2.67 3.77
C LYS A 106 37.32 -2.87 2.38
N TRP A 107 38.15 -2.81 1.35
CA TRP A 107 37.75 -2.90 -0.05
C TRP A 107 38.78 -3.68 -0.87
N SER A 108 38.39 -4.12 -2.06
CA SER A 108 39.29 -4.62 -3.11
C SER A 108 38.76 -4.27 -4.50
N PRO A 109 39.60 -4.29 -5.54
CA PRO A 109 39.12 -4.38 -6.91
C PRO A 109 38.33 -5.68 -7.15
N THR A 110 37.66 -5.73 -8.30
CA THR A 110 36.95 -6.89 -8.86
C THR A 110 37.43 -7.11 -10.29
N ASP A 111 37.18 -8.29 -10.85
CA ASP A 111 37.61 -8.65 -12.21
C ASP A 111 37.06 -7.74 -13.33
N ARG A 112 36.07 -6.88 -13.02
CA ARG A 112 35.51 -5.86 -13.93
C ARG A 112 36.20 -4.48 -13.87
N GLY A 113 37.19 -4.31 -12.99
CA GLY A 113 37.77 -3.00 -12.64
C GLY A 113 36.93 -2.15 -11.68
N THR A 114 35.84 -2.69 -11.13
CA THR A 114 34.98 -2.03 -10.13
C THR A 114 35.33 -2.43 -8.70
N LEU A 115 34.75 -1.77 -7.69
CA LEU A 115 35.02 -2.04 -6.27
C LEU A 115 34.11 -3.11 -5.64
N ALA A 116 34.65 -3.84 -4.67
CA ALA A 116 33.91 -4.62 -3.68
C ALA A 116 34.33 -4.22 -2.25
N LEU A 117 33.38 -4.21 -1.31
CA LEU A 117 33.58 -3.90 0.11
C LEU A 117 33.49 -5.18 0.96
N HIS A 118 34.27 -5.25 2.03
CA HIS A 118 34.44 -6.46 2.84
C HIS A 118 33.89 -6.30 4.25
N THR A 119 33.03 -7.23 4.65
CA THR A 119 32.70 -7.51 6.05
C THR A 119 33.69 -8.54 6.63
N PRO A 120 33.72 -8.80 7.95
CA PRO A 120 34.54 -9.86 8.54
C PRO A 120 34.24 -11.29 8.05
N THR A 121 33.10 -11.52 7.37
CA THR A 121 32.63 -12.85 6.97
C THR A 121 32.43 -13.02 5.47
N ASP A 122 32.25 -11.93 4.71
CA ASP A 122 31.85 -11.96 3.30
C ASP A 122 32.16 -10.62 2.60
N SER A 123 32.32 -10.63 1.27
CA SER A 123 32.54 -9.45 0.43
C SER A 123 31.36 -9.18 -0.50
N PHE A 124 31.12 -7.91 -0.83
CA PHE A 124 29.98 -7.51 -1.67
C PHE A 124 30.41 -6.42 -2.67
N THR A 125 30.01 -6.58 -3.92
CA THR A 125 30.07 -5.52 -4.94
C THR A 125 29.22 -4.32 -4.52
N VAL A 126 29.51 -3.13 -5.06
CA VAL A 126 28.68 -1.94 -4.81
C VAL A 126 27.26 -2.15 -5.33
N GLU A 127 27.11 -2.86 -6.44
CA GLU A 127 25.84 -3.27 -7.04
C GLU A 127 25.03 -4.19 -6.12
N GLU A 128 25.64 -5.20 -5.48
CA GLU A 128 24.96 -6.04 -4.48
C GLU A 128 24.50 -5.23 -3.27
N LEU A 129 25.33 -4.34 -2.74
CA LEU A 129 24.98 -3.52 -1.58
C LEU A 129 23.82 -2.55 -1.88
N LEU A 130 23.83 -1.91 -3.05
CA LEU A 130 22.70 -1.10 -3.51
C LEU A 130 21.47 -1.95 -3.80
N ALA A 131 21.62 -3.15 -4.36
CA ALA A 131 20.51 -4.08 -4.57
C ALA A 131 19.86 -4.50 -3.25
N MET A 132 20.62 -4.65 -2.15
CA MET A 132 20.03 -4.85 -0.82
C MET A 132 19.21 -3.63 -0.38
N GLN A 133 19.69 -2.40 -0.59
CA GLN A 133 18.93 -1.18 -0.29
C GLN A 133 17.68 -1.04 -1.17
N PHE A 134 17.74 -1.43 -2.45
CA PHE A 134 16.58 -1.47 -3.36
C PHE A 134 15.58 -2.56 -2.98
N GLN A 135 16.03 -3.75 -2.56
CA GLN A 135 15.15 -4.80 -1.99
C GLN A 135 14.45 -4.31 -0.72
N TYR A 136 15.12 -3.55 0.14
CA TYR A 136 14.51 -2.96 1.34
C TYR A 136 13.53 -1.82 0.99
N ALA A 137 13.89 -0.92 0.08
CA ALA A 137 13.01 0.15 -0.40
C ALA A 137 11.74 -0.41 -1.08
N LYS A 138 11.90 -1.46 -1.88
CA LYS A 138 10.82 -2.26 -2.44
C LYS A 138 9.95 -2.85 -1.33
N GLN A 139 10.52 -3.50 -0.32
CA GLN A 139 9.75 -4.08 0.79
C GLN A 139 8.88 -3.03 1.52
N LEU A 140 9.41 -1.82 1.76
CA LEU A 140 8.64 -0.73 2.35
C LEU A 140 7.45 -0.34 1.45
N ALA A 141 7.70 -0.14 0.16
CA ALA A 141 6.66 0.24 -0.80
C ALA A 141 5.62 -0.87 -1.06
N GLU A 142 6.01 -2.15 -1.05
CA GLU A 142 5.08 -3.29 -1.18
C GLU A 142 4.16 -3.42 0.04
N ASN A 143 4.67 -3.14 1.25
CA ASN A 143 3.86 -3.09 2.46
C ASN A 143 2.81 -1.97 2.42
N GLU A 144 3.15 -0.81 1.86
CA GLU A 144 2.26 0.35 1.72
C GLU A 144 1.25 0.19 0.57
N ALA A 145 1.70 -0.35 -0.57
CA ALA A 145 0.85 -0.60 -1.74
C ALA A 145 -0.17 -1.73 -1.52
N GLY A 146 0.17 -2.72 -0.68
CA GLY A 146 -0.62 -3.95 -0.53
C GLY A 146 -0.55 -4.90 -1.74
N GLU A 147 0.30 -4.61 -2.72
CA GLU A 147 0.62 -5.49 -3.86
C GLU A 147 2.13 -5.52 -4.11
N ALA A 148 2.60 -6.57 -4.80
CA ALA A 148 4.01 -6.70 -5.14
C ALA A 148 4.41 -5.71 -6.25
N ILE A 149 5.61 -5.16 -6.18
CA ILE A 149 6.11 -4.13 -7.10
C ILE A 149 7.18 -4.73 -8.01
N LYS A 150 7.16 -4.32 -9.28
CA LYS A 150 8.15 -4.74 -10.29
C LYS A 150 8.82 -3.54 -10.93
N ASP A 151 8.03 -2.56 -11.35
CA ASP A 151 8.50 -1.49 -12.20
C ASP A 151 9.09 -0.36 -11.34
N VAL A 152 10.28 0.13 -11.72
CA VAL A 152 10.99 1.21 -11.02
C VAL A 152 11.46 2.32 -11.96
N VAL A 153 11.36 3.56 -11.49
CA VAL A 153 11.95 4.75 -12.11
C VAL A 153 12.95 5.40 -11.14
N LEU A 154 14.13 5.79 -11.62
CA LEU A 154 15.18 6.36 -10.77
C LEU A 154 15.58 7.77 -11.22
N ALA A 155 15.61 8.70 -10.26
CA ALA A 155 16.27 10.00 -10.39
C ALA A 155 17.77 9.85 -10.11
N LEU A 156 18.59 10.29 -11.06
CA LEU A 156 20.04 10.09 -11.12
C LEU A 156 20.77 11.41 -11.41
N PRO A 157 22.03 11.57 -11.01
CA PRO A 157 22.75 12.79 -11.31
C PRO A 157 23.12 12.86 -12.80
N PRO A 158 23.14 14.06 -13.41
CA PRO A 158 23.53 14.23 -14.82
C PRO A 158 24.95 13.69 -15.09
N TYR A 159 25.87 13.90 -14.15
CA TYR A 159 27.27 13.47 -14.24
C TYR A 159 27.50 11.94 -14.20
N TYR A 160 26.45 11.12 -14.13
CA TYR A 160 26.57 9.68 -14.33
C TYR A 160 26.64 9.34 -15.82
N SER A 161 27.75 8.75 -16.23
CA SER A 161 27.98 8.28 -17.60
C SER A 161 27.25 6.95 -17.87
N SER A 162 27.45 6.37 -19.06
CA SER A 162 26.94 5.02 -19.33
C SER A 162 27.52 3.94 -18.38
N TYR A 163 28.69 4.16 -17.76
CA TYR A 163 29.25 3.20 -16.79
C TYR A 163 28.40 3.13 -15.52
N GLU A 164 28.15 4.28 -14.86
CA GLU A 164 27.35 4.33 -13.63
C GLU A 164 25.88 4.00 -13.89
N ARG A 165 25.30 4.45 -15.01
CA ARG A 165 23.91 4.11 -15.36
C ARG A 165 23.74 2.62 -15.61
N GLN A 166 24.71 1.94 -16.26
CA GLN A 166 24.65 0.48 -16.43
C GLN A 166 24.84 -0.26 -15.09
N ALA A 167 25.72 0.21 -14.22
CA ALA A 167 25.89 -0.36 -12.87
C ALA A 167 24.60 -0.23 -12.02
N ILE A 168 23.82 0.84 -12.21
CA ILE A 168 22.48 0.96 -11.62
C ILE A 168 21.51 -0.07 -12.20
N LEU A 169 21.47 -0.27 -13.52
CA LEU A 169 20.61 -1.29 -14.13
C LEU A 169 20.98 -2.70 -13.62
N ASP A 170 22.27 -2.96 -13.38
CA ASP A 170 22.75 -4.20 -12.79
C ASP A 170 22.23 -4.35 -11.35
N ALA A 171 22.40 -3.34 -10.49
CA ALA A 171 21.85 -3.36 -9.12
C ALA A 171 20.32 -3.49 -9.06
N VAL A 172 19.60 -2.82 -9.98
CA VAL A 172 18.14 -2.95 -10.13
C VAL A 172 17.75 -4.38 -10.51
N ASN A 173 18.48 -5.02 -11.42
CA ASN A 173 18.27 -6.42 -11.80
C ASN A 173 18.47 -7.38 -10.61
N LEU A 174 19.56 -7.22 -9.85
CA LEU A 174 19.81 -7.97 -8.61
C LEU A 174 18.70 -7.77 -7.56
N SER A 175 18.04 -6.61 -7.55
CA SER A 175 16.93 -6.31 -6.63
C SER A 175 15.57 -6.94 -6.98
N SER A 176 15.47 -7.67 -8.11
CA SER A 176 14.19 -8.15 -8.65
C SER A 176 13.18 -7.02 -8.93
N LEU A 177 13.69 -5.93 -9.50
CA LEU A 177 12.93 -4.82 -10.09
C LEU A 177 13.22 -4.73 -11.60
N GLN A 178 12.40 -3.97 -12.32
CA GLN A 178 12.50 -3.73 -13.77
C GLN A 178 12.55 -2.21 -14.01
N PRO A 179 13.63 -1.67 -14.59
CA PRO A 179 13.77 -0.24 -14.81
C PRO A 179 12.92 0.20 -16.00
N ILE A 180 11.84 0.95 -15.75
CA ILE A 180 10.97 1.50 -16.79
C ILE A 180 11.44 2.87 -17.29
N ALA A 181 12.19 3.61 -16.47
CA ALA A 181 12.75 4.91 -16.81
C ALA A 181 13.97 5.25 -15.92
N LEU A 182 14.97 5.88 -16.51
CA LEU A 182 15.96 6.71 -15.79
C LEU A 182 15.67 8.18 -16.13
N ILE A 183 15.91 9.10 -15.20
CA ILE A 183 15.74 10.54 -15.40
C ILE A 183 16.82 11.31 -14.63
N ASN A 184 17.33 12.41 -15.20
CA ASN A 184 18.26 13.30 -14.51
C ASN A 184 17.55 14.01 -13.34
N ASP A 185 18.20 14.17 -12.19
CA ASP A 185 17.59 14.65 -10.95
C ASP A 185 17.04 16.07 -11.08
N GLY A 186 17.79 16.99 -11.69
CA GLY A 186 17.31 18.32 -12.10
C GLY A 186 16.06 18.25 -13.00
N THR A 187 16.03 17.36 -14.01
CA THR A 187 14.88 17.16 -14.89
C THR A 187 13.68 16.59 -14.12
N ALA A 188 13.88 15.69 -13.17
CA ALA A 188 12.82 15.17 -12.32
C ALA A 188 12.19 16.28 -11.45
N VAL A 189 13.01 17.12 -10.80
CA VAL A 189 12.53 18.30 -10.06
C VAL A 189 11.75 19.24 -10.98
N ALA A 190 12.17 19.41 -12.24
CA ALA A 190 11.44 20.19 -13.24
C ALA A 190 10.06 19.58 -13.58
N VAL A 191 9.96 18.25 -13.73
CA VAL A 191 8.68 17.55 -13.91
C VAL A 191 7.75 17.79 -12.73
N ASN A 192 8.24 17.71 -11.48
CA ASN A 192 7.44 17.99 -10.29
C ASN A 192 6.98 19.47 -10.22
N TYR A 193 7.88 20.41 -10.52
CA TYR A 193 7.59 21.84 -10.60
C TYR A 193 6.52 22.14 -11.66
N ALA A 194 6.63 21.51 -12.83
CA ALA A 194 5.74 21.70 -13.97
C ALA A 194 4.34 21.10 -13.73
N MET A 195 4.28 19.85 -13.24
CA MET A 195 3.01 19.13 -13.04
C MET A 195 2.10 19.76 -11.98
N THR A 196 2.67 20.52 -11.05
CA THR A 196 1.95 21.27 -10.01
C THR A 196 1.53 22.68 -10.46
N ARG A 197 1.86 23.12 -11.68
CA ARG A 197 1.64 24.49 -12.19
C ARG A 197 0.90 24.54 -13.53
N ALA A 198 0.78 25.74 -14.10
CA ALA A 198 0.32 26.03 -15.44
C ALA A 198 1.29 27.02 -16.10
N PHE A 199 1.42 26.96 -17.42
CA PHE A 199 2.37 27.75 -18.21
C PHE A 199 1.68 28.24 -19.49
N ASP A 200 2.19 29.34 -20.05
CA ASP A 200 1.73 29.87 -21.34
C ASP A 200 2.46 29.22 -22.52
N ALA A 201 2.05 29.55 -23.75
CA ALA A 201 2.70 29.08 -24.98
C ALA A 201 4.11 29.68 -25.20
N THR A 202 4.41 30.82 -24.56
CA THR A 202 5.76 31.40 -24.55
C THR A 202 6.63 30.66 -23.55
N PRO A 203 7.79 30.09 -23.93
CA PRO A 203 8.66 29.40 -23.00
C PRO A 203 9.18 30.33 -21.90
N SER A 204 9.14 29.85 -20.65
CA SER A 204 9.76 30.48 -19.49
C SER A 204 10.99 29.68 -19.07
N SER A 205 12.10 30.37 -18.80
CA SER A 205 13.43 29.80 -18.54
C SER A 205 13.69 29.66 -17.05
N TYR A 206 14.16 28.50 -16.61
CA TYR A 206 14.43 28.18 -15.21
C TYR A 206 15.77 27.48 -15.06
N ILE A 207 16.47 27.71 -13.95
CA ILE A 207 17.58 26.86 -13.51
C ILE A 207 17.10 26.06 -12.30
N ILE A 208 17.18 24.73 -12.36
CA ILE A 208 17.13 23.90 -11.15
C ILE A 208 18.54 23.83 -10.61
N TYR A 209 18.75 24.28 -9.36
CA TYR A 209 20.03 24.20 -8.68
C TYR A 209 19.94 23.23 -7.50
N ASP A 210 20.63 22.09 -7.60
CA ASP A 210 20.76 21.14 -6.50
C ASP A 210 22.08 21.39 -5.75
N ALA A 211 21.98 21.63 -4.45
CA ALA A 211 23.11 21.51 -3.54
C ALA A 211 22.89 20.26 -2.68
N GLY A 212 23.51 19.17 -3.09
CA GLY A 212 23.26 17.83 -2.60
C GLY A 212 24.25 17.34 -1.54
N ALA A 213 24.20 16.04 -1.26
CA ALA A 213 25.10 15.40 -0.31
C ALA A 213 26.53 15.24 -0.87
N SER A 214 26.67 14.81 -2.13
CA SER A 214 27.97 14.52 -2.76
C SER A 214 28.41 15.53 -3.82
N SER A 215 27.52 16.42 -4.24
CA SER A 215 27.65 17.16 -5.49
C SER A 215 26.82 18.43 -5.49
N LEU A 216 27.15 19.34 -6.40
CA LEU A 216 26.34 20.48 -6.81
C LEU A 216 25.92 20.29 -8.28
N SER A 217 24.75 20.77 -8.69
CA SER A 217 24.34 20.80 -10.11
C SER A 217 23.47 22.01 -10.45
N ALA A 218 23.48 22.38 -11.73
CA ALA A 218 22.58 23.37 -12.31
C ALA A 218 22.07 22.89 -13.67
N THR A 219 20.78 22.62 -13.77
CA THR A 219 20.10 22.25 -15.04
C THR A 219 19.29 23.45 -15.53
N LEU A 220 19.68 24.00 -16.68
CA LEU A 220 18.96 25.08 -17.36
C LEU A 220 17.91 24.47 -18.30
N LEU A 221 16.67 24.93 -18.20
CA LEU A 221 15.54 24.40 -18.96
C LEU A 221 14.49 25.46 -19.29
N GLU A 222 13.69 25.20 -20.31
CA GLU A 222 12.54 26.02 -20.68
C GLU A 222 11.24 25.22 -20.55
N ILE A 223 10.19 25.85 -20.00
CA ILE A 223 8.85 25.26 -19.86
C ILE A 223 7.82 26.09 -20.62
N SER A 224 6.98 25.44 -21.43
CA SER A 224 5.82 26.04 -22.11
C SER A 224 4.61 25.10 -22.08
N SER A 225 3.43 25.59 -22.48
CA SER A 225 2.23 24.76 -22.66
C SER A 225 1.61 24.96 -24.04
N VAL A 226 1.52 23.87 -24.81
CA VAL A 226 1.04 23.90 -26.20
C VAL A 226 -0.36 23.31 -26.27
N ALA A 227 -1.30 24.04 -26.89
CA ALA A 227 -2.65 23.56 -27.12
C ALA A 227 -2.66 22.37 -28.09
N PRO A 228 -3.45 21.31 -27.84
CA PRO A 228 -3.40 20.10 -28.65
C PRO A 228 -3.95 20.36 -30.06
N PRO A 229 -3.41 19.71 -31.11
CA PRO A 229 -3.99 19.78 -32.44
C PRO A 229 -5.43 19.26 -32.39
N LYS A 230 -6.38 20.02 -32.96
CA LYS A 230 -7.84 19.79 -32.86
C LYS A 230 -8.26 18.42 -33.42
N LYS A 231 -8.25 17.38 -32.58
CA LYS A 231 -8.74 16.04 -32.92
C LYS A 231 -10.26 15.96 -32.74
N ARG A 232 -10.94 15.30 -33.68
CA ARG A 232 -12.41 15.19 -33.72
C ARG A 232 -12.98 14.36 -32.55
N PHE A 233 -12.15 13.48 -31.98
CA PHE A 233 -12.33 12.81 -30.70
C PHE A 233 -10.96 12.73 -30.01
N GLY A 234 -10.86 13.14 -28.74
CA GLY A 234 -9.60 13.22 -28.00
C GLY A 234 -9.72 14.06 -26.73
N ASN A 235 -8.66 14.05 -25.91
CA ASN A 235 -8.58 14.86 -24.70
C ASN A 235 -8.01 16.26 -25.03
N ASN A 236 -8.81 17.31 -24.86
CA ASN A 236 -8.45 18.69 -25.25
C ASN A 236 -7.64 19.42 -24.15
N GLN A 237 -6.73 18.73 -23.47
CA GLN A 237 -5.82 19.33 -22.49
C GLN A 237 -4.54 19.81 -23.19
N ASN A 238 -4.03 20.98 -22.79
CA ASN A 238 -2.71 21.46 -23.24
C ASN A 238 -1.61 20.50 -22.76
N THR A 239 -0.63 20.26 -23.61
CA THR A 239 0.57 19.49 -23.26
C THR A 239 1.63 20.45 -22.73
N THR A 240 2.13 20.21 -21.52
CA THR A 240 3.30 20.94 -21.01
C THR A 240 4.57 20.38 -21.65
N ILE A 241 5.42 21.23 -22.22
CA ILE A 241 6.72 20.84 -22.77
C ILE A 241 7.80 21.34 -21.82
N ILE A 242 8.67 20.43 -21.40
CA ILE A 242 9.87 20.70 -20.59
C ILE A 242 11.06 20.39 -21.49
N ASN A 243 11.88 21.40 -21.78
CA ASN A 243 13.00 21.28 -22.69
C ASN A 243 14.30 21.64 -21.97
N VAL A 244 15.15 20.65 -21.69
CA VAL A 244 16.48 20.87 -21.11
C VAL A 244 17.36 21.57 -22.16
N ILE A 245 17.99 22.68 -21.77
CA ILE A 245 18.87 23.49 -22.62
C ILE A 245 20.34 23.12 -22.38
N GLY A 246 20.66 22.67 -21.16
CA GLY A 246 21.97 22.15 -20.80
C GLY A 246 22.12 21.97 -19.29
N THR A 247 23.20 21.32 -18.88
CA THR A 247 23.49 21.03 -17.47
C THR A 247 24.96 21.32 -17.16
N ALA A 248 25.26 21.71 -15.93
CA ALA A 248 26.62 21.71 -15.39
C ALA A 248 26.60 21.23 -13.93
N TYR A 249 27.75 20.81 -13.42
CA TYR A 249 27.84 20.17 -12.11
C TYR A 249 29.24 20.29 -11.49
N ASP A 250 29.30 20.14 -10.17
CA ASP A 250 30.52 19.84 -9.44
C ASP A 250 30.30 18.53 -8.66
N SER A 251 30.90 17.45 -9.14
CA SER A 251 30.84 16.12 -8.49
C SER A 251 31.86 15.95 -7.35
N GLY A 252 32.70 16.96 -7.10
CA GLY A 252 33.83 16.93 -6.17
C GLY A 252 33.63 17.74 -4.88
N VAL A 253 32.44 18.29 -4.63
CA VAL A 253 32.08 18.93 -3.34
C VAL A 253 30.57 18.81 -3.06
N GLY A 254 30.20 18.66 -1.79
CA GLY A 254 28.81 18.65 -1.34
C GLY A 254 28.71 18.56 0.19
N GLY A 255 27.50 18.27 0.68
CA GLY A 255 27.23 18.14 2.11
C GLY A 255 28.13 17.19 2.91
N VAL A 256 28.77 16.18 2.31
CA VAL A 256 29.67 15.23 3.00
C VAL A 256 31.07 15.79 3.27
N ASP A 257 31.59 16.69 2.44
CA ASP A 257 32.87 17.35 2.70
C ASP A 257 32.72 18.38 3.82
N LEU A 258 31.52 18.96 3.96
CA LEU A 258 31.12 19.78 5.09
C LEU A 258 31.08 18.97 6.41
N ASP A 259 30.59 17.73 6.37
CA ASP A 259 30.68 16.80 7.52
C ASP A 259 32.14 16.44 7.80
N HIS A 260 32.97 16.29 6.77
CA HIS A 260 34.39 16.03 6.94
C HIS A 260 35.11 17.19 7.65
N ARG A 261 34.85 18.45 7.27
CA ARG A 261 35.42 19.63 7.95
C ARG A 261 34.88 19.80 9.37
N LEU A 262 33.62 19.45 9.64
CA LEU A 262 33.09 19.42 11.00
C LEU A 262 33.68 18.29 11.85
N ARG A 263 33.94 17.10 11.28
CA ARG A 263 34.69 16.03 11.97
C ARG A 263 36.07 16.53 12.41
N GLU A 264 36.77 17.26 11.55
CA GLU A 264 38.07 17.86 11.89
C GLU A 264 37.97 18.91 13.01
N ILE A 265 36.96 19.81 12.98
CA ILE A 265 36.70 20.76 14.08
C ILE A 265 36.50 20.00 15.41
N LEU A 266 35.62 19.01 15.42
CA LEU A 266 35.31 18.23 16.63
C LEU A 266 36.52 17.42 17.12
N ALA A 267 37.31 16.83 16.21
CA ALA A 267 38.54 16.10 16.53
C ALA A 267 39.60 17.01 17.18
N ASN A 268 39.85 18.18 16.58
CA ASN A 268 40.79 19.17 17.11
C ASN A 268 40.32 19.72 18.48
N ALA A 269 39.00 19.81 18.70
CA ALA A 269 38.42 20.19 20.00
C ALA A 269 38.60 19.09 21.06
N PHE A 270 38.42 17.81 20.72
CA PHE A 270 38.64 16.67 21.63
C PHE A 270 40.12 16.54 22.03
N GLU A 271 41.04 16.66 21.06
CA GLU A 271 42.49 16.73 21.28
C GLU A 271 42.86 17.85 22.26
N LYS A 272 42.29 19.04 22.08
CA LYS A 272 42.51 20.19 22.97
C LYS A 272 41.87 20.02 24.35
N GLN A 273 40.71 19.37 24.44
CA GLN A 273 40.00 19.13 25.71
C GLN A 273 40.80 18.19 26.62
N HIS A 274 41.33 17.09 26.07
CA HIS A 274 41.97 16.01 26.83
C HIS A 274 43.49 15.93 26.69
N LYS A 275 44.10 16.80 25.87
CA LYS A 275 45.56 16.88 25.59
C LYS A 275 46.13 15.63 24.91
N LEU A 276 45.33 15.03 24.03
CA LEU A 276 45.72 13.87 23.23
C LEU A 276 46.60 14.31 22.04
N ASP A 277 47.51 13.43 21.59
CA ASP A 277 48.10 13.53 20.26
C ASP A 277 47.12 13.03 19.17
N LYS A 278 47.57 12.73 17.96
CA LYS A 278 46.69 12.35 16.83
C LYS A 278 46.46 10.86 16.66
N SER A 279 47.18 9.99 17.39
CA SER A 279 47.09 8.52 17.25
C SER A 279 45.69 7.96 17.50
N TRP A 280 44.90 8.55 18.40
CA TRP A 280 43.52 8.10 18.66
C TRP A 280 42.60 8.18 17.43
N ARG A 281 42.94 8.97 16.40
CA ARG A 281 42.18 9.02 15.14
C ARG A 281 42.21 7.69 14.38
N GLU A 282 43.18 6.82 14.67
CA GLU A 282 43.24 5.45 14.16
C GLU A 282 42.13 4.55 14.76
N ASN A 283 41.53 4.95 15.89
CA ASN A 283 40.37 4.27 16.47
C ASN A 283 39.14 4.49 15.59
N LYS A 284 38.92 3.55 14.67
CA LYS A 284 37.80 3.52 13.71
C LYS A 284 36.42 3.80 14.33
N ARG A 285 36.18 3.39 15.58
CA ARG A 285 34.91 3.66 16.28
C ARG A 285 34.80 5.12 16.71
N ALA A 286 35.83 5.68 17.34
CA ALA A 286 35.88 7.09 17.72
C ALA A 286 35.78 8.02 16.49
N TRP A 287 36.51 7.67 15.42
CA TRP A 287 36.52 8.41 14.17
C TRP A 287 35.15 8.42 13.47
N ASN A 288 34.42 7.29 13.52
CA ASN A 288 33.06 7.21 13.00
C ASN A 288 32.03 7.94 13.90
N LYS A 289 32.13 7.81 15.24
CA LYS A 289 31.31 8.56 16.21
C LYS A 289 31.32 10.06 15.90
N LEU A 290 32.49 10.63 15.62
CA LEU A 290 32.65 12.05 15.27
C LEU A 290 32.08 12.41 13.89
N LEU A 291 32.11 11.51 12.90
CA LEU A 291 31.51 11.77 11.59
C LEU A 291 29.98 11.82 11.67
N VAL A 292 29.36 10.90 12.43
CA VAL A 292 27.91 10.88 12.66
C VAL A 292 27.46 12.12 13.44
N GLU A 293 28.23 12.53 14.45
CA GLU A 293 27.97 13.74 15.22
C GLU A 293 28.18 15.03 14.39
N ALA A 294 29.18 15.07 13.51
CA ALA A 294 29.41 16.18 12.59
C ALA A 294 28.19 16.44 11.70
N GLY A 295 27.54 15.39 11.18
CA GLY A 295 26.27 15.49 10.43
C GLY A 295 25.13 16.11 11.25
N ARG A 296 24.99 15.71 12.52
CA ARG A 296 24.00 16.30 13.45
C ARG A 296 24.31 17.78 13.71
N VAL A 297 25.57 18.11 13.95
CA VAL A 297 26.04 19.49 14.16
C VAL A 297 25.79 20.37 12.93
N LYS A 298 26.12 19.89 11.72
CA LYS A 298 25.84 20.58 10.44
C LYS A 298 24.36 20.94 10.31
N HIS A 299 23.48 20.00 10.61
CA HIS A 299 22.03 20.20 10.54
C HIS A 299 21.56 21.28 11.53
N ILE A 300 22.04 21.24 12.78
CA ILE A 300 21.70 22.24 13.81
C ILE A 300 22.22 23.63 13.44
N LEU A 301 23.46 23.74 12.93
CA LEU A 301 24.08 25.01 12.50
C LEU A 301 23.40 25.63 11.27
N SER A 302 22.67 24.84 10.48
CA SER A 302 21.89 25.34 9.35
C SER A 302 20.74 26.24 9.83
N ALA A 303 20.15 25.96 11.00
CA ALA A 303 19.14 26.81 11.64
C ALA A 303 19.73 27.78 12.68
N ASN A 304 20.63 27.30 13.55
CA ASN A 304 21.14 28.02 14.72
C ASN A 304 22.55 28.59 14.49
N THR A 305 22.91 29.68 15.17
CA THR A 305 24.26 30.26 15.13
C THR A 305 25.31 29.41 15.86
N GLU A 306 24.87 28.43 16.66
CA GLU A 306 25.71 27.56 17.48
C GLU A 306 25.08 26.19 17.66
N ALA A 307 25.91 25.18 17.95
CA ALA A 307 25.49 23.82 18.24
C ALA A 307 26.31 23.24 19.40
N GLN A 308 25.63 22.58 20.34
CA GLN A 308 26.27 21.76 21.37
C GLN A 308 26.51 20.35 20.83
N SER A 309 27.76 19.90 20.92
CA SER A 309 28.19 18.54 20.61
C SER A 309 28.50 17.80 21.90
N THR A 310 28.09 16.54 22.01
CA THR A 310 28.34 15.70 23.20
C THR A 310 28.36 14.23 22.81
N ILE A 311 29.45 13.53 23.14
CA ILE A 311 29.63 12.11 22.89
C ILE A 311 30.20 11.45 24.14
N GLU A 312 29.44 10.52 24.71
CA GLU A 312 29.86 9.71 25.86
C GLU A 312 30.89 8.65 25.44
N GLY A 313 31.93 8.47 26.26
CA GLY A 313 33.03 7.52 26.07
C GLY A 313 33.57 7.51 24.64
N LEU A 314 33.99 8.67 24.10
CA LEU A 314 34.39 8.79 22.69
C LEU A 314 35.59 7.89 22.36
N HIS A 315 36.60 7.92 23.22
CA HIS A 315 37.80 7.08 23.21
C HIS A 315 38.28 6.90 24.65
N ASP A 316 38.60 5.66 25.03
CA ASP A 316 39.19 5.27 26.32
C ASP A 316 38.46 5.86 27.53
N GLU A 317 37.13 5.71 27.52
CA GLU A 317 36.16 6.24 28.50
C GLU A 317 36.18 7.78 28.69
N LEU A 318 36.84 8.54 27.82
CA LEU A 318 36.84 10.00 27.84
C LEU A 318 35.59 10.58 27.15
N ASP A 319 34.77 11.28 27.93
CA ASP A 319 33.62 12.04 27.42
C ASP A 319 34.06 13.28 26.64
N PHE A 320 33.44 13.49 25.48
CA PHE A 320 33.65 14.68 24.65
C PHE A 320 32.46 15.63 24.76
N LYS A 321 32.75 16.92 24.99
CA LYS A 321 31.71 17.96 24.99
C LYS A 321 32.28 19.29 24.53
N THR A 322 31.75 19.82 23.43
CA THR A 322 32.15 21.11 22.87
C THR A 322 30.97 21.89 22.31
N LYS A 323 31.18 23.18 22.09
CA LYS A 323 30.25 24.09 21.39
C LYS A 323 30.92 24.55 20.10
N VAL A 324 30.30 24.27 18.96
CA VAL A 324 30.75 24.73 17.64
C VAL A 324 29.89 25.92 17.21
N SER A 325 30.51 26.92 16.58
CA SER A 325 29.79 28.08 16.03
C SER A 325 29.61 28.01 14.51
N ARG A 326 28.60 28.69 13.98
CA ARG A 326 28.36 28.81 12.54
C ARG A 326 29.51 29.52 11.83
N ASP A 327 30.13 30.51 12.48
CA ASP A 327 31.21 31.31 11.87
C ASP A 327 32.54 30.52 11.82
N GLU A 328 32.82 29.72 12.85
CA GLU A 328 33.91 28.72 12.87
C GLU A 328 33.72 27.66 11.77
N PHE A 329 32.50 27.12 11.63
CA PHE A 329 32.18 26.19 10.55
C PHE A 329 32.31 26.86 9.18
N LYS A 330 31.83 28.10 9.00
CA LYS A 330 31.99 28.87 7.76
C LYS A 330 33.48 29.03 7.40
N ALA A 331 34.31 29.43 8.36
CA ALA A 331 35.75 29.59 8.15
C ALA A 331 36.40 28.28 7.67
N ALA A 332 36.02 27.15 8.25
CA ALA A 332 36.55 25.82 7.90
C ALA A 332 36.08 25.27 6.53
N ILE A 333 35.12 25.92 5.86
CA ILE A 333 34.66 25.57 4.50
C ILE A 333 34.87 26.70 3.48
N SER A 334 35.58 27.76 3.86
CA SER A 334 35.83 28.95 3.03
C SER A 334 36.56 28.63 1.71
N GLU A 335 37.44 27.62 1.69
CA GLU A 335 38.12 27.16 0.47
C GLU A 335 37.16 26.69 -0.63
N TYR A 336 35.94 26.27 -0.27
CA TYR A 336 34.92 25.83 -1.21
C TYR A 336 33.98 26.96 -1.68
N GLU A 337 34.08 28.19 -1.17
CA GLU A 337 33.09 29.25 -1.48
C GLU A 337 32.94 29.49 -2.98
N HIS A 338 34.04 29.56 -3.72
CA HIS A 338 34.09 29.75 -5.17
C HIS A 338 33.42 28.63 -6.01
N ARG A 339 33.00 27.53 -5.38
CA ARG A 339 32.36 26.37 -6.03
C ARG A 339 30.84 26.38 -5.90
N TRP A 340 30.27 27.10 -4.91
CA TRP A 340 28.85 27.01 -4.60
C TRP A 340 27.95 27.42 -5.78
N SER A 341 28.25 28.55 -6.43
CA SER A 341 27.50 29.06 -7.59
C SER A 341 28.06 28.58 -8.94
N ALA A 342 29.24 27.94 -8.96
CA ALA A 342 29.99 27.65 -10.18
C ALA A 342 29.18 26.88 -11.26
N PRO A 343 28.36 25.85 -10.93
CA PRO A 343 27.51 25.19 -11.92
C PRO A 343 26.54 26.13 -12.63
N ILE A 344 26.00 27.16 -11.95
CA ILE A 344 25.08 28.14 -12.56
C ILE A 344 25.84 28.99 -13.59
N GLY A 345 27.04 29.47 -13.22
CA GLY A 345 27.90 30.21 -14.15
C GLY A 345 28.36 29.38 -15.34
N GLU A 346 28.65 28.09 -15.13
CA GLU A 346 29.06 27.18 -16.20
C GLU A 346 27.90 26.86 -17.16
N VAL A 347 26.71 26.51 -16.68
CA VAL A 347 25.58 26.15 -17.56
C VAL A 347 25.12 27.35 -18.40
N LEU A 348 25.11 28.56 -17.84
CA LEU A 348 24.85 29.80 -18.58
C LEU A 348 25.91 30.04 -19.67
N LYS A 349 27.20 29.87 -19.34
CA LYS A 349 28.31 30.01 -20.29
C LYS A 349 28.25 28.96 -21.41
N LYS A 350 27.99 27.69 -21.09
CA LYS A 350 27.86 26.59 -22.06
C LYS A 350 26.72 26.84 -23.05
N THR A 351 25.57 27.26 -22.55
CA THR A 351 24.34 27.47 -23.34
C THR A 351 24.25 28.84 -24.01
N GLY A 352 25.21 29.73 -23.77
CA GLY A 352 25.22 31.11 -24.29
C GLY A 352 24.08 31.97 -23.75
N ARG A 353 23.52 31.64 -22.59
CA ARG A 353 22.39 32.35 -21.97
C ARG A 353 22.86 33.31 -20.89
N ASP A 354 22.15 34.42 -20.74
CA ASP A 354 22.40 35.42 -19.71
C ASP A 354 21.46 35.21 -18.50
N ILE A 355 21.94 35.40 -17.27
CA ILE A 355 21.14 35.22 -16.05
C ILE A 355 19.88 36.08 -16.02
N ASN A 356 19.89 37.26 -16.66
CA ASN A 356 18.72 38.13 -16.78
C ASN A 356 17.60 37.48 -17.59
N SER A 357 17.93 36.58 -18.54
CA SER A 357 16.95 35.81 -19.33
C SER A 357 16.31 34.63 -18.58
N VAL A 358 16.86 34.24 -17.42
CA VAL A 358 16.28 33.22 -16.54
C VAL A 358 15.21 33.85 -15.66
N ASN A 359 13.99 33.28 -15.66
CA ASN A 359 12.88 33.75 -14.84
C ASN A 359 13.09 33.43 -13.35
N SER A 360 13.63 32.26 -13.01
CA SER A 360 13.95 31.90 -11.62
C SER A 360 15.00 30.78 -11.50
N VAL A 361 15.80 30.83 -10.43
CA VAL A 361 16.67 29.77 -9.95
C VAL A 361 15.97 29.05 -8.79
N ILE A 362 15.58 27.80 -9.02
CA ILE A 362 14.82 26.96 -8.08
C ILE A 362 15.81 26.13 -7.27
N LEU A 363 15.85 26.35 -5.95
CA LEU A 363 16.75 25.66 -5.03
C LEU A 363 16.18 24.28 -4.62
N THR A 364 17.00 23.24 -4.73
CA THR A 364 16.70 21.87 -4.30
C THR A 364 17.94 21.21 -3.66
N GLY A 365 17.78 20.03 -3.07
CA GLY A 365 18.87 19.31 -2.41
C GLY A 365 19.09 19.71 -0.95
N GLY A 366 19.67 18.81 -0.15
CA GLY A 366 19.77 18.95 1.30
C GLY A 366 20.70 20.07 1.78
N ALA A 367 21.83 20.29 1.10
CA ALA A 367 22.81 21.33 1.43
C ALA A 367 22.40 22.73 0.95
N SER A 368 21.42 22.84 0.05
CA SER A 368 20.82 24.14 -0.35
C SER A 368 20.18 24.90 0.82
N ARG A 369 19.99 24.26 1.98
CA ARG A 369 19.49 24.89 3.22
C ARG A 369 20.58 25.55 4.07
N ILE A 370 21.86 25.37 3.73
CA ILE A 370 22.97 25.87 4.53
C ILE A 370 23.16 27.38 4.25
N PRO A 371 23.10 28.27 5.27
CA PRO A 371 23.03 29.71 5.05
C PRO A 371 24.13 30.33 4.18
N VAL A 372 25.38 29.85 4.29
CA VAL A 372 26.48 30.37 3.47
C VAL A 372 26.32 30.04 1.99
N ILE A 373 25.91 28.81 1.65
CA ILE A 373 25.65 28.37 0.27
C ILE A 373 24.52 29.22 -0.32
N GLN A 374 23.40 29.37 0.40
CA GLN A 374 22.32 30.25 -0.04
C GLN A 374 22.75 31.72 -0.23
N SER A 375 23.60 32.25 0.67
CA SER A 375 24.06 33.64 0.57
C SER A 375 24.97 33.88 -0.63
N HIS A 376 25.79 32.89 -0.99
CA HIS A 376 26.67 32.97 -2.16
C HIS A 376 25.86 32.87 -3.46
N VAL A 377 24.96 31.88 -3.56
CA VAL A 377 24.08 31.75 -4.73
C VAL A 377 23.20 32.99 -4.93
N ARG A 378 22.64 33.57 -3.86
CA ARG A 378 21.91 34.86 -3.89
C ARG A 378 22.75 36.02 -4.43
N SER A 379 24.00 36.12 -3.96
CA SER A 379 24.94 37.18 -4.36
C SER A 379 25.19 37.17 -5.87
N ASP A 380 25.27 35.97 -6.46
CA ASP A 380 25.71 35.80 -7.84
C ASP A 380 24.57 35.79 -8.87
N VAL A 381 23.33 35.48 -8.46
CA VAL A 381 22.16 35.41 -9.37
C VAL A 381 21.08 36.48 -9.14
N GLY A 382 21.12 37.20 -8.01
CA GLY A 382 20.04 38.11 -7.59
C GLY A 382 18.99 37.40 -6.72
N ASP A 383 18.65 38.00 -5.57
CA ASP A 383 17.68 37.43 -4.63
C ASP A 383 16.27 37.33 -5.22
N GLU A 384 15.92 38.24 -6.14
CA GLU A 384 14.63 38.27 -6.84
C GLU A 384 14.42 37.10 -7.81
N LYS A 385 15.49 36.39 -8.19
CA LYS A 385 15.40 35.16 -8.99
C LYS A 385 15.26 33.89 -8.14
N ILE A 386 15.60 33.92 -6.86
CA ILE A 386 15.60 32.72 -6.01
C ILE A 386 14.19 32.22 -5.73
N SER A 387 13.96 30.92 -5.92
CA SER A 387 12.72 30.26 -5.55
C SER A 387 12.96 29.00 -4.72
N THR A 388 12.24 28.90 -3.61
CA THR A 388 12.13 27.70 -2.76
C THR A 388 10.79 27.01 -2.94
N SER A 389 10.15 27.18 -4.11
CA SER A 389 8.75 26.75 -4.36
C SER A 389 8.57 25.25 -4.70
N VAL A 390 9.57 24.42 -4.36
CA VAL A 390 9.51 22.95 -4.41
C VAL A 390 9.97 22.37 -3.07
N ASN A 391 9.51 21.18 -2.70
CA ASN A 391 10.08 20.49 -1.54
C ASN A 391 11.46 19.93 -1.92
N ALA A 392 12.52 20.61 -1.48
CA ALA A 392 13.92 20.30 -1.79
C ALA A 392 14.43 18.88 -1.38
N ASP A 393 13.62 18.08 -0.68
CA ASP A 393 13.92 16.66 -0.40
C ASP A 393 13.07 15.67 -1.22
N GLU A 394 11.96 16.09 -1.81
CA GLU A 394 10.93 15.19 -2.36
C GLU A 394 10.60 15.45 -3.84
N SER A 395 10.89 16.66 -4.35
CA SER A 395 10.59 17.06 -5.73
C SER A 395 11.20 16.11 -6.77
N ALA A 396 12.42 15.60 -6.54
CA ALA A 396 13.08 14.64 -7.43
C ALA A 396 12.33 13.30 -7.48
N VAL A 397 12.01 12.69 -6.33
CA VAL A 397 11.34 11.37 -6.27
C VAL A 397 9.88 11.43 -6.76
N LEU A 398 9.17 12.52 -6.45
CA LEU A 398 7.80 12.78 -6.93
C LEU A 398 7.79 13.11 -8.43
N GLY A 399 8.82 13.78 -8.94
CA GLY A 399 9.01 14.06 -10.36
C GLY A 399 9.34 12.81 -11.18
N ALA A 400 10.25 11.99 -10.66
CA ALA A 400 10.54 10.66 -11.19
C ALA A 400 9.28 9.79 -11.25
N ALA A 401 8.44 9.83 -10.19
CA ALA A 401 7.14 9.16 -10.21
C ALA A 401 6.24 9.68 -11.34
N PHE A 402 6.03 11.00 -11.48
CA PHE A 402 5.24 11.56 -12.58
C PHE A 402 5.77 11.14 -13.96
N TYR A 403 7.09 11.02 -14.13
CA TYR A 403 7.73 10.54 -15.36
C TYR A 403 7.46 9.05 -15.60
N GLY A 404 7.73 8.18 -14.62
CA GLY A 404 7.45 6.74 -14.68
C GLY A 404 5.98 6.41 -15.01
N ALA A 405 5.05 7.20 -14.47
CA ALA A 405 3.62 7.06 -14.77
C ALA A 405 3.25 7.31 -16.24
N THR A 406 4.07 7.99 -17.04
CA THR A 406 3.82 8.19 -18.48
C THR A 406 4.03 6.92 -19.31
N PHE A 407 4.93 6.03 -18.87
CA PHE A 407 5.25 4.77 -19.54
C PHE A 407 4.23 3.66 -19.23
N SER A 408 3.48 3.79 -18.13
CA SER A 408 2.50 2.78 -17.69
C SER A 408 1.08 3.09 -18.15
N LYS A 409 0.48 2.09 -18.81
CA LYS A 409 -0.92 2.11 -19.28
C LYS A 409 -1.94 2.03 -18.14
N SER A 410 -1.50 1.78 -16.91
CA SER A 410 -2.35 1.73 -15.71
C SER A 410 -2.72 3.12 -15.19
N PHE A 411 -1.93 4.16 -15.51
CA PHE A 411 -2.10 5.51 -14.96
C PHE A 411 -2.57 6.52 -16.01
N ARG A 412 -3.00 7.69 -15.51
CA ARG A 412 -3.40 8.85 -16.33
C ARG A 412 -2.92 10.14 -15.68
N THR A 413 -1.77 10.62 -16.12
CA THR A 413 -1.21 11.93 -15.77
C THR A 413 -1.83 13.06 -16.62
N LYS A 414 -1.60 14.33 -16.24
CA LYS A 414 -1.70 15.44 -17.20
C LYS A 414 -0.70 15.17 -18.34
N PRO A 415 -0.99 15.49 -19.61
CA PRO A 415 -0.04 15.29 -20.70
C PRO A 415 1.15 16.25 -20.57
N PHE A 416 2.36 15.70 -20.57
CA PHE A 416 3.60 16.47 -20.70
C PHE A 416 4.60 15.73 -21.58
N VAL A 417 5.61 16.46 -22.06
CA VAL A 417 6.76 15.95 -22.81
C VAL A 417 8.03 16.46 -22.14
N VAL A 418 9.00 15.57 -21.96
CA VAL A 418 10.37 15.91 -21.53
C VAL A 418 11.28 15.69 -22.73
N ASN A 419 11.96 16.75 -23.16
CA ASN A 419 13.13 16.65 -24.02
C ASN A 419 14.34 16.83 -23.09
N ASP A 420 14.99 15.71 -22.71
CA ASP A 420 16.27 15.74 -21.99
C ASP A 420 17.44 15.71 -22.98
N ALA A 421 18.64 16.05 -22.52
CA ALA A 421 19.82 16.25 -23.36
C ALA A 421 20.96 15.28 -23.00
N SER A 422 21.85 15.04 -23.95
CA SER A 422 23.07 14.28 -23.70
C SER A 422 24.00 15.06 -22.78
N ASP A 423 24.33 14.48 -21.62
CA ASP A 423 25.30 15.03 -20.68
C ASP A 423 26.77 14.90 -21.18
N PHE A 424 27.04 14.16 -22.28
CA PHE A 424 28.41 13.80 -22.69
C PHE A 424 28.62 13.70 -24.22
N SER A 425 29.53 14.53 -24.75
CA SER A 425 30.03 14.42 -26.14
C SER A 425 30.84 13.14 -26.39
N MET A 426 30.47 12.36 -27.41
CA MET A 426 31.12 11.08 -27.75
C MET A 426 31.50 10.98 -29.23
N GLU A 427 32.49 10.12 -29.50
CA GLU A 427 33.11 9.95 -30.80
C GLU A 427 33.42 8.48 -31.10
N ALA A 428 33.49 8.16 -32.39
CA ALA A 428 33.88 6.85 -32.91
C ALA A 428 35.22 6.97 -33.66
N LEU A 429 36.14 6.05 -33.36
CA LEU A 429 37.46 5.96 -33.97
C LEU A 429 37.50 4.72 -34.88
N GLU A 430 37.75 4.93 -36.16
CA GLU A 430 37.93 3.89 -37.18
C GLU A 430 39.28 4.09 -37.86
N ASN A 431 40.16 3.09 -37.84
CA ASN A 431 41.48 3.13 -38.51
C ASN A 431 42.33 4.39 -38.20
N GLY A 432 42.16 4.99 -37.01
CA GLY A 432 42.85 6.21 -36.58
C GLY A 432 42.16 7.54 -36.97
N SER A 433 41.00 7.48 -37.65
CA SER A 433 40.16 8.63 -37.97
C SER A 433 39.02 8.76 -36.98
N THR A 434 38.76 9.98 -36.49
CA THR A 434 37.71 10.27 -35.48
C THR A 434 36.46 10.87 -36.13
N THR A 435 35.29 10.29 -35.84
CA THR A 435 33.97 10.80 -36.26
C THR A 435 33.11 11.12 -35.02
N PRO A 436 32.67 12.38 -34.82
CA PRO A 436 31.75 12.74 -33.74
C PRO A 436 30.41 12.01 -33.88
N LEU A 437 29.95 11.38 -32.80
CA LEU A 437 28.65 10.71 -32.74
C LEU A 437 27.55 11.74 -32.44
N TRP A 438 27.64 12.36 -31.27
CA TRP A 438 26.79 13.43 -30.72
C TRP A 438 27.60 14.30 -29.76
N ILE A 439 27.07 15.47 -29.41
CA ILE A 439 27.67 16.43 -28.47
C ILE A 439 26.80 16.65 -27.22
N GLU A 440 27.44 17.15 -26.16
CA GLU A 440 26.76 17.67 -24.96
C GLU A 440 25.68 18.69 -25.38
N GLY A 441 24.42 18.43 -24.99
CA GLY A 441 23.26 19.21 -25.40
C GLY A 441 22.39 18.61 -26.52
N ASP A 442 22.85 17.59 -27.25
CA ASP A 442 22.01 16.89 -28.25
C ASP A 442 20.82 16.19 -27.57
N SER A 443 19.61 16.32 -28.12
CA SER A 443 18.38 15.79 -27.50
C SER A 443 18.31 14.25 -27.52
N LEU A 444 17.89 13.64 -26.43
CA LEU A 444 17.79 12.18 -26.29
C LEU A 444 16.40 11.62 -26.66
N PRO A 445 16.31 10.41 -27.26
CA PRO A 445 17.42 9.59 -27.76
C PRO A 445 18.01 10.17 -29.06
N VAL A 446 19.32 9.98 -29.26
CA VAL A 446 20.04 10.38 -30.47
C VAL A 446 20.70 9.16 -31.11
N ASN A 447 20.67 9.07 -32.45
CA ASN A 447 21.35 8.02 -33.19
C ASN A 447 22.30 8.58 -34.25
N LYS A 448 23.33 7.80 -34.57
CA LYS A 448 24.33 8.14 -35.58
C LYS A 448 24.66 6.90 -36.41
N THR A 449 24.48 7.02 -37.72
CA THR A 449 25.01 6.04 -38.68
C THR A 449 26.40 6.46 -39.12
N LEU A 450 27.39 5.61 -38.87
CA LEU A 450 28.73 5.68 -39.43
C LEU A 450 28.70 5.03 -40.82
N VAL A 451 29.30 5.67 -41.82
CA VAL A 451 29.51 5.09 -43.15
C VAL A 451 30.93 4.53 -43.19
N LEU A 452 31.04 3.22 -43.35
CA LEU A 452 32.28 2.44 -43.29
C LEU A 452 32.57 1.81 -44.66
N PRO A 453 33.83 1.45 -44.97
CA PRO A 453 34.15 0.69 -46.17
C PRO A 453 33.43 -0.68 -46.17
N PRO A 454 33.12 -1.28 -47.34
CA PRO A 454 32.47 -2.59 -47.45
C PRO A 454 33.44 -3.74 -47.14
N LYS A 455 33.85 -3.85 -45.86
CA LYS A 455 34.66 -4.93 -45.29
C LYS A 455 34.38 -5.05 -43.78
N ASP A 456 34.72 -6.20 -43.20
CA ASP A 456 34.75 -6.37 -41.75
C ASP A 456 35.69 -5.32 -41.12
N THR A 457 35.19 -4.61 -40.10
CA THR A 457 35.77 -3.35 -39.60
C THR A 457 35.60 -3.23 -38.08
N GLU A 458 36.62 -2.71 -37.40
CA GLU A 458 36.57 -2.40 -35.97
C GLU A 458 36.42 -0.90 -35.73
N VAL A 459 35.50 -0.52 -34.84
CA VAL A 459 35.20 0.85 -34.46
C VAL A 459 35.26 0.97 -32.94
N ILE A 460 36.08 1.88 -32.43
CA ILE A 460 36.18 2.18 -31.00
C ILE A 460 35.27 3.36 -30.67
N VAL A 461 34.30 3.17 -29.79
CA VAL A 461 33.45 4.26 -29.27
C VAL A 461 34.03 4.75 -27.94
N GLN A 462 34.22 6.06 -27.81
CA GLN A 462 34.77 6.68 -26.60
C GLN A 462 34.14 8.04 -26.29
N TYR A 463 34.32 8.47 -25.05
CA TYR A 463 34.02 9.84 -24.63
C TYR A 463 35.10 10.79 -25.15
N THR A 464 34.69 11.96 -25.64
CA THR A 464 35.64 13.02 -25.98
C THR A 464 36.47 13.43 -24.75
N ALA A 465 37.77 13.67 -24.92
CA ALA A 465 38.74 13.73 -23.83
C ALA A 465 38.51 14.83 -22.75
N ASN A 466 37.56 15.75 -22.94
CA ASN A 466 37.20 16.80 -21.98
C ASN A 466 35.79 16.65 -21.38
N SER A 467 35.00 15.64 -21.80
CA SER A 467 33.62 15.43 -21.34
C SER A 467 33.51 14.63 -20.04
N VAL A 468 34.45 13.72 -19.75
CA VAL A 468 34.39 12.78 -18.62
C VAL A 468 35.57 12.89 -17.65
N PRO A 469 35.41 12.46 -16.39
CA PRO A 469 36.49 12.26 -15.42
C PRO A 469 37.66 11.43 -15.95
N ALA A 470 38.86 11.62 -15.39
CA ALA A 470 40.09 10.99 -15.87
C ALA A 470 40.05 9.45 -15.88
N ASP A 471 39.39 8.85 -14.90
CA ASP A 471 39.13 7.40 -14.79
C ASP A 471 38.25 6.84 -15.92
N GLN A 472 37.54 7.70 -16.64
CA GLN A 472 36.55 7.33 -17.67
C GLN A 472 36.95 7.74 -19.09
N LYS A 473 38.14 8.34 -19.27
CA LYS A 473 38.70 8.70 -20.59
C LYS A 473 39.24 7.50 -21.39
N ALA A 474 39.29 6.32 -20.77
CA ALA A 474 39.52 5.08 -21.51
C ALA A 474 38.35 4.82 -22.50
N PRO A 475 38.59 4.12 -23.62
CA PRO A 475 37.53 3.73 -24.52
C PRO A 475 36.36 3.04 -23.82
N TYR A 476 35.14 3.31 -24.29
CA TYR A 476 33.92 2.77 -23.71
C TYR A 476 33.70 1.33 -24.20
N MET A 477 33.61 1.17 -25.52
CA MET A 477 33.38 -0.13 -26.15
C MET A 477 34.03 -0.21 -27.54
N GLN A 478 34.49 -1.39 -27.90
CA GLN A 478 34.85 -1.77 -29.25
C GLN A 478 33.64 -2.44 -29.92
N LEU A 479 33.35 -2.03 -31.15
CA LEU A 479 32.35 -2.62 -32.02
C LEU A 479 33.08 -3.28 -33.19
N THR A 480 32.85 -4.57 -33.41
CA THR A 480 33.40 -5.30 -34.56
C THR A 480 32.25 -5.67 -35.50
N LEU A 481 32.28 -5.12 -36.71
CA LEU A 481 31.37 -5.41 -37.81
C LEU A 481 31.85 -6.67 -38.55
N LYS A 482 30.95 -7.61 -38.84
CA LYS A 482 31.26 -8.90 -39.48
C LYS A 482 30.29 -9.32 -40.57
N GLY A 483 30.75 -10.26 -41.40
CA GLY A 483 29.94 -10.89 -42.45
C GLY A 483 29.88 -10.08 -43.75
N VAL A 484 30.72 -9.05 -43.90
CA VAL A 484 30.68 -8.18 -45.09
C VAL A 484 31.21 -8.91 -46.32
N GLU A 485 32.25 -9.74 -46.16
CA GLU A 485 32.75 -10.58 -47.27
C GLU A 485 31.73 -11.63 -47.72
N GLU A 486 30.90 -12.14 -46.81
CA GLU A 486 29.82 -13.09 -47.12
C GLU A 486 28.66 -12.38 -47.84
N ALA A 487 28.22 -11.23 -47.32
CA ALA A 487 27.20 -10.40 -47.95
C ALA A 487 27.61 -9.86 -49.34
N LEU A 488 28.90 -9.66 -49.59
CA LEU A 488 29.45 -9.34 -50.92
C LEU A 488 29.43 -10.55 -51.87
N GLN A 489 29.71 -11.76 -51.37
CA GLN A 489 29.62 -12.99 -52.15
C GLN A 489 28.17 -13.32 -52.56
N ASP A 490 27.20 -13.12 -51.66
CA ASP A 490 25.76 -13.30 -51.94
C ASP A 490 25.24 -12.39 -53.08
N ILE A 491 25.86 -11.22 -53.27
CA ILE A 491 25.59 -10.31 -54.40
C ILE A 491 26.62 -10.40 -55.53
N ASN A 492 27.50 -11.40 -55.47
CA ASN A 492 28.52 -11.76 -56.46
C ASN A 492 29.53 -10.62 -56.76
N LEU A 493 29.82 -9.73 -55.81
CA LEU A 493 30.80 -8.64 -56.00
C LEU A 493 32.14 -8.96 -55.35
N SER A 494 33.25 -8.60 -56.03
CA SER A 494 34.52 -8.41 -55.35
C SER A 494 34.54 -7.09 -54.56
N TYR A 495 35.49 -6.95 -53.62
CA TYR A 495 35.70 -5.71 -52.88
C TYR A 495 35.91 -4.50 -53.81
N ASP A 496 36.73 -4.64 -54.86
CA ASP A 496 36.99 -3.55 -55.82
C ASP A 496 35.74 -3.22 -56.66
N GLU A 497 34.96 -4.23 -57.07
CA GLU A 497 33.68 -4.02 -57.76
C GLU A 497 32.65 -3.32 -56.85
N ALA A 498 32.68 -3.62 -55.54
CA ALA A 498 31.80 -3.01 -54.53
C ALA A 498 32.16 -1.53 -54.29
N ILE A 499 33.44 -1.22 -54.08
CA ILE A 499 33.96 0.16 -53.97
C ILE A 499 33.61 0.96 -55.22
N ALA A 500 33.87 0.42 -56.42
CA ALA A 500 33.55 1.08 -57.69
C ALA A 500 32.04 1.34 -57.87
N SER A 501 31.20 0.45 -57.31
CA SER A 501 29.74 0.56 -57.33
C SER A 501 29.16 1.35 -56.15
N GLN A 502 29.98 2.04 -55.36
CA GLN A 502 29.59 2.83 -54.17
C GLN A 502 28.83 2.02 -53.10
N VAL A 503 29.08 0.71 -53.02
CA VAL A 503 28.60 -0.14 -51.93
C VAL A 503 29.37 0.23 -50.66
N ARG A 504 28.64 0.34 -49.54
CA ARG A 504 29.18 0.81 -48.26
C ARG A 504 28.59 -0.02 -47.11
N ALA A 505 29.34 -0.18 -46.03
CA ALA A 505 28.75 -0.62 -44.78
C ALA A 505 28.20 0.60 -44.01
N GLU A 506 27.08 0.43 -43.34
CA GLU A 506 26.52 1.41 -42.41
C GLU A 506 26.41 0.75 -41.02
N LEU A 507 26.95 1.41 -39.99
CA LEU A 507 26.88 0.98 -38.60
C LEU A 507 26.17 2.06 -37.77
N THR A 508 25.00 1.76 -37.21
CA THR A 508 24.23 2.70 -36.41
C THR A 508 24.45 2.47 -34.91
N VAL A 509 24.84 3.53 -34.21
CA VAL A 509 24.97 3.60 -32.75
C VAL A 509 23.89 4.54 -32.21
N GLU A 510 23.25 4.18 -31.10
CA GLU A 510 22.26 5.02 -30.40
C GLU A 510 22.74 5.35 -28.98
N GLN A 511 22.55 6.61 -28.56
CA GLN A 511 22.42 6.96 -27.15
C GLN A 511 20.93 7.05 -26.80
N THR A 512 20.48 6.07 -26.02
CA THR A 512 19.09 5.87 -25.60
C THR A 512 18.57 7.01 -24.72
N ALA A 513 17.25 7.05 -24.51
CA ALA A 513 16.61 7.97 -23.54
C ALA A 513 17.01 7.72 -22.06
N PHE A 514 17.82 6.69 -21.78
CA PHE A 514 18.44 6.44 -20.46
C PHE A 514 19.90 6.94 -20.41
N SER A 515 20.35 7.67 -21.43
CA SER A 515 21.73 8.13 -21.67
C SER A 515 22.76 7.00 -21.88
N LEU A 516 22.31 5.76 -22.07
CA LEU A 516 23.13 4.57 -22.33
C LEU A 516 23.40 4.37 -23.82
N VAL A 517 24.60 3.87 -24.16
CA VAL A 517 25.12 3.81 -25.54
C VAL A 517 25.27 2.37 -26.03
N PHE A 518 24.64 2.05 -27.17
CA PHE A 518 24.67 0.71 -27.76
C PHE A 518 24.66 0.74 -29.31
N PRO A 519 25.23 -0.27 -29.99
CA PRO A 519 24.95 -0.50 -31.40
C PRO A 519 23.49 -0.96 -31.59
N VAL A 520 22.80 -0.43 -32.60
CA VAL A 520 21.39 -0.77 -32.89
C VAL A 520 21.18 -1.50 -34.22
N GLY A 521 22.21 -1.54 -35.07
CA GLY A 521 22.22 -2.38 -36.28
C GLY A 521 23.30 -1.98 -37.28
N ALA A 522 23.60 -2.88 -38.20
CA ALA A 522 24.42 -2.58 -39.37
C ALA A 522 23.81 -3.17 -40.65
N ASP A 523 24.09 -2.52 -41.77
CA ASP A 523 23.67 -2.92 -43.11
C ASP A 523 24.81 -2.77 -44.11
N LEU A 524 24.99 -3.74 -44.99
CA LEU A 524 25.66 -3.52 -46.27
C LEU A 524 24.64 -2.83 -47.19
N VAL A 525 24.91 -1.58 -47.55
CA VAL A 525 24.02 -0.75 -48.35
C VAL A 525 24.53 -0.68 -49.78
N VAL A 526 23.69 -1.14 -50.70
CA VAL A 526 23.95 -1.11 -52.14
C VAL A 526 23.07 -0.01 -52.76
N PRO A 527 23.67 1.04 -53.33
CA PRO A 527 22.93 2.19 -53.83
C PRO A 527 22.05 1.83 -55.03
N ALA A 528 20.96 2.58 -55.18
CA ALA A 528 20.05 2.44 -56.30
C ALA A 528 20.69 2.88 -57.63
N PRO A 529 20.34 2.26 -58.77
CA PRO A 529 20.92 2.58 -60.08
C PRO A 529 20.46 3.95 -60.60
N ALA A 530 21.25 5.01 -60.32
CA ALA A 530 20.98 6.37 -60.81
C ALA A 530 21.14 6.52 -62.35
N SER A 531 22.03 5.74 -62.97
CA SER A 531 22.11 5.55 -64.42
C SER A 531 22.78 4.22 -64.76
N SER A 532 22.65 3.76 -66.00
CA SER A 532 23.20 2.47 -66.45
C SER A 532 24.71 2.46 -66.72
N GLU A 533 25.39 3.62 -66.65
CA GLU A 533 26.77 3.77 -67.16
C GLU A 533 27.86 3.52 -66.09
N GLY A 534 27.52 3.59 -64.79
CA GLY A 534 28.47 3.40 -63.69
C GLY A 534 28.46 2.02 -63.01
N LEU A 535 27.36 1.26 -63.10
CA LEU A 535 27.23 -0.02 -62.37
C LEU A 535 27.81 -1.22 -63.14
N THR A 536 28.46 -2.12 -62.40
CA THR A 536 28.86 -3.46 -62.87
C THR A 536 27.66 -4.26 -63.38
N GLY A 537 27.91 -5.21 -64.31
CA GLY A 537 26.83 -6.00 -64.93
C GLY A 537 26.01 -6.81 -63.92
N LYS A 538 26.69 -7.40 -62.92
CA LYS A 538 26.11 -8.28 -61.90
C LYS A 538 25.04 -7.58 -61.05
N LEU A 539 25.28 -6.32 -60.66
CA LEU A 539 24.30 -5.54 -59.90
C LEU A 539 23.01 -5.30 -60.68
N LYS A 540 23.09 -5.07 -61.99
CA LYS A 540 21.90 -4.86 -62.83
C LYS A 540 21.00 -6.09 -62.83
N GLU A 541 21.59 -7.28 -62.90
CA GLU A 541 20.86 -8.55 -62.77
C GLU A 541 20.20 -8.67 -61.37
N TRP A 542 20.96 -8.39 -60.30
CA TRP A 542 20.47 -8.47 -58.92
C TRP A 542 19.35 -7.47 -58.58
N PHE A 543 19.28 -6.31 -59.24
CA PHE A 543 18.13 -5.38 -59.16
C PHE A 543 16.94 -5.80 -60.04
N SER A 544 17.12 -6.66 -61.04
CA SER A 544 16.09 -6.98 -62.06
C SER A 544 15.11 -8.12 -61.71
N GLY A 545 15.22 -8.73 -60.53
CA GLY A 545 14.42 -9.89 -60.14
C GLY A 545 12.90 -9.64 -60.11
N ASN A 546 12.15 -10.47 -60.85
CA ASN A 546 10.67 -10.50 -60.94
C ASN A 546 9.97 -9.26 -61.55
N ALA A 547 10.23 -9.01 -62.83
CA ALA A 547 9.35 -8.16 -63.65
C ALA A 547 8.04 -8.90 -64.06
N ASN A 548 7.03 -8.93 -63.19
CA ASN A 548 5.66 -9.32 -63.57
C ASN A 548 4.55 -8.78 -62.63
N ALA A 549 4.47 -7.46 -62.52
CA ALA A 549 3.34 -6.74 -61.90
C ALA A 549 3.05 -5.45 -62.69
N THR A 550 1.77 -5.15 -62.92
CA THR A 550 1.34 -4.03 -63.79
C THR A 550 1.10 -2.73 -63.02
N THR A 551 1.77 -1.67 -63.46
CA THR A 551 1.33 -0.26 -63.40
C THR A 551 0.62 0.22 -62.12
N GLU A 552 1.38 0.82 -61.21
CA GLU A 552 0.94 2.05 -60.55
C GLU A 552 2.17 2.93 -60.22
N GLN A 553 1.98 4.08 -59.56
CA GLN A 553 2.97 5.17 -59.50
C GLN A 553 4.31 4.75 -58.88
N ALA A 554 5.39 4.84 -59.67
CA ALA A 554 6.73 4.50 -59.22
C ALA A 554 7.31 5.56 -58.28
N SER A 555 7.65 5.15 -57.06
CA SER A 555 8.63 5.83 -56.20
C SER A 555 10.03 5.84 -56.85
N PRO A 556 10.93 6.75 -56.45
CA PRO A 556 12.34 6.65 -56.82
C PRO A 556 12.91 5.30 -56.37
N PRO A 557 13.89 4.72 -57.09
CA PRO A 557 14.43 3.41 -56.74
C PRO A 557 15.15 3.47 -55.38
N GLU A 558 14.77 2.58 -54.47
CA GLU A 558 15.31 2.53 -53.11
C GLU A 558 16.62 1.73 -53.05
N GLU A 559 17.50 2.08 -52.10
CA GLU A 559 18.74 1.35 -51.83
C GLU A 559 18.44 -0.05 -51.27
N LYS A 560 19.17 -1.07 -51.71
CA LYS A 560 19.08 -2.40 -51.10
C LYS A 560 19.97 -2.48 -49.87
N ARG A 561 19.48 -3.13 -48.82
CA ARG A 561 20.18 -3.31 -47.53
C ARG A 561 20.23 -4.79 -47.18
N ILE A 562 21.41 -5.28 -46.81
CA ILE A 562 21.65 -6.63 -46.30
C ILE A 562 22.14 -6.49 -44.86
N LYS A 563 21.51 -7.17 -43.91
CA LYS A 563 21.90 -7.08 -42.49
C LYS A 563 23.29 -7.70 -42.27
N LEU A 564 24.09 -7.05 -41.43
CA LEU A 564 25.43 -7.47 -41.04
C LEU A 564 25.49 -7.79 -39.55
N ASP A 565 26.43 -8.64 -39.16
CA ASP A 565 26.64 -8.99 -37.76
C ASP A 565 27.46 -7.92 -37.03
N ILE A 566 27.12 -7.66 -35.77
CA ILE A 566 27.89 -6.79 -34.88
C ILE A 566 28.14 -7.52 -33.56
N SER A 567 29.39 -7.56 -33.12
CA SER A 567 29.74 -7.89 -31.74
C SER A 567 30.27 -6.66 -31.01
N SER A 568 29.81 -6.42 -29.78
CA SER A 568 30.32 -5.37 -28.90
C SER A 568 31.13 -5.94 -27.74
N LEU A 569 32.25 -5.28 -27.41
CA LEU A 569 33.12 -5.61 -26.27
C LEU A 569 33.39 -4.34 -25.45
N PRO A 570 33.05 -4.28 -24.15
CA PRO A 570 33.50 -3.18 -23.28
C PRO A 570 35.04 -3.17 -23.20
N VAL A 571 35.66 -2.01 -23.13
CA VAL A 571 37.14 -1.91 -23.14
C VAL A 571 37.73 -1.60 -21.75
N SER A 572 36.94 -1.00 -20.86
CA SER A 572 37.41 -0.49 -19.56
C SER A 572 36.60 -1.07 -18.39
N LEU A 573 35.58 -0.37 -17.88
CA LEU A 573 34.71 -0.88 -16.82
C LEU A 573 33.60 -1.74 -17.43
N HIS A 574 33.53 -2.99 -17.02
CA HIS A 574 32.65 -3.99 -17.63
C HIS A 574 31.30 -4.09 -16.88
N PRO A 575 30.15 -4.21 -17.58
CA PRO A 575 28.87 -4.57 -16.96
C PRO A 575 28.94 -5.95 -16.28
N MET A 576 28.06 -6.23 -15.32
CA MET A 576 27.97 -7.59 -14.74
C MET A 576 27.49 -8.57 -15.82
N THR A 577 28.22 -9.68 -16.00
CA THR A 577 27.83 -10.77 -16.90
C THR A 577 26.56 -11.47 -16.39
N VAL A 578 25.91 -12.26 -17.26
CA VAL A 578 24.72 -13.05 -16.89
C VAL A 578 25.03 -14.00 -15.73
N ASP A 579 26.20 -14.66 -15.76
CA ASP A 579 26.63 -15.59 -14.71
C ASP A 579 26.95 -14.88 -13.40
N ALA A 580 27.60 -13.70 -13.45
CA ALA A 580 27.86 -12.89 -12.27
C ALA A 580 26.54 -12.39 -11.63
N LYS A 581 25.57 -11.95 -12.45
CA LYS A 581 24.22 -11.60 -11.98
C LYS A 581 23.53 -12.81 -11.33
N GLY A 582 23.63 -13.99 -11.95
CA GLY A 582 23.11 -15.24 -11.39
C GLY A 582 23.69 -15.56 -10.01
N ALA A 583 25.01 -15.52 -9.87
CA ALA A 583 25.71 -15.77 -8.61
C ALA A 583 25.31 -14.77 -7.51
N SER A 584 25.27 -13.48 -7.82
CA SER A 584 24.83 -12.44 -6.88
C SER A 584 23.34 -12.56 -6.51
N ILE A 585 22.45 -12.90 -7.45
CA ILE A 585 21.04 -13.18 -7.15
C ILE A 585 20.91 -14.38 -6.21
N GLU A 586 21.66 -15.46 -6.44
CA GLU A 586 21.67 -16.63 -5.54
C GLU A 586 22.18 -16.26 -4.14
N LYS A 587 23.26 -15.47 -4.05
CA LYS A 587 23.84 -14.96 -2.81
C LYS A 587 22.85 -14.12 -2.00
N LEU A 588 22.23 -13.12 -2.64
CA LEU A 588 21.21 -12.28 -2.01
C LEU A 588 19.97 -13.09 -1.61
N THR A 589 19.57 -14.08 -2.41
CA THR A 589 18.44 -14.97 -2.09
C THR A 589 18.70 -15.82 -0.85
N LYS A 590 19.92 -16.33 -0.66
CA LYS A 590 20.32 -17.06 0.56
C LYS A 590 20.25 -16.19 1.82
N LEU A 591 20.71 -14.94 1.73
CA LEU A 591 20.59 -13.96 2.83
C LEU A 591 19.13 -13.64 3.15
N ASN A 592 18.31 -13.33 2.13
CA ASN A 592 16.88 -13.07 2.26
C ASN A 592 16.12 -14.25 2.92
N TYR A 593 16.49 -15.49 2.59
CA TYR A 593 15.91 -16.69 3.19
C TYR A 593 16.32 -16.90 4.66
N ALA A 594 17.61 -16.72 4.98
CA ALA A 594 18.13 -16.86 6.34
C ALA A 594 17.51 -15.83 7.31
N GLU A 595 17.40 -14.57 6.89
CA GLU A 595 16.74 -13.52 7.68
C GLU A 595 15.25 -13.81 7.89
N LYS A 596 14.55 -14.34 6.87
CA LYS A 596 13.14 -14.73 7.01
C LYS A 596 12.95 -15.87 8.02
N LEU A 597 13.80 -16.90 7.99
CA LEU A 597 13.76 -17.97 8.99
C LEU A 597 14.02 -17.45 10.41
N LYS A 598 15.01 -16.56 10.57
CA LYS A 598 15.31 -15.91 11.86
C LYS A 598 14.09 -15.13 12.38
N ALA A 599 13.44 -14.33 11.53
CA ALA A 599 12.27 -13.54 11.91
C ALA A 599 11.09 -14.43 12.37
N LEU A 600 10.77 -15.49 11.61
CA LEU A 600 9.72 -16.46 11.99
C LEU A 600 10.02 -17.16 13.32
N ARG A 601 11.29 -17.49 13.57
CA ARG A 601 11.77 -18.07 14.83
C ARG A 601 11.58 -17.10 16.00
N GLU A 602 12.02 -15.86 15.86
CA GLU A 602 11.92 -14.83 16.90
C GLU A 602 10.45 -14.46 17.21
N GLU A 603 9.60 -14.36 16.18
CA GLU A 603 8.15 -14.18 16.35
C GLU A 603 7.51 -15.37 17.10
N SER A 604 7.85 -16.61 16.72
CA SER A 604 7.34 -17.81 17.38
C SER A 604 7.81 -17.93 18.83
N PHE A 605 9.06 -17.54 19.13
CA PHE A 605 9.62 -17.55 20.47
C PHE A 605 8.91 -16.55 21.40
N ASN A 606 8.80 -15.30 20.95
CA ASN A 606 8.11 -14.24 21.69
C ASN A 606 6.62 -14.59 21.91
N GLY A 607 5.98 -15.26 20.94
CA GLY A 607 4.62 -15.77 21.05
C GLY A 607 4.47 -16.89 22.10
N LEU A 608 5.42 -17.81 22.17
CA LEU A 608 5.48 -18.85 23.22
C LEU A 608 5.71 -18.22 24.60
N GLU A 609 6.71 -17.36 24.75
CA GLU A 609 7.04 -16.67 26.00
C GLU A 609 5.83 -15.88 26.53
N SER A 610 5.20 -15.05 25.69
CA SER A 610 4.00 -14.29 26.05
C SER A 610 2.85 -15.20 26.50
N ARG A 611 2.66 -16.35 25.84
CA ARG A 611 1.66 -17.35 26.24
C ARG A 611 1.98 -17.98 27.60
N LEU A 612 3.24 -18.27 27.89
CA LEU A 612 3.66 -18.83 29.18
C LEU A 612 3.48 -17.83 30.33
N TYR A 613 3.71 -16.54 30.12
CA TYR A 613 3.37 -15.51 31.12
C TYR A 613 1.86 -15.41 31.38
N VAL A 614 1.02 -15.41 30.34
CA VAL A 614 -0.45 -15.42 30.52
C VAL A 614 -0.93 -16.70 31.21
N LEU A 615 -0.34 -17.84 30.89
CA LEU A 615 -0.68 -19.13 31.53
C LEU A 615 -0.24 -19.18 33.00
N LYS A 616 0.88 -18.55 33.36
CA LYS A 616 1.35 -18.43 34.75
C LYS A 616 0.32 -17.77 35.65
N ASP A 617 -0.30 -16.69 35.18
CA ASP A 617 -1.36 -16.00 35.92
C ASP A 617 -2.61 -16.89 36.05
N VAL A 618 -3.04 -17.54 34.97
CA VAL A 618 -4.20 -18.46 34.96
C VAL A 618 -4.01 -19.65 35.92
N LEU A 619 -2.78 -20.13 36.07
CA LEU A 619 -2.44 -21.26 36.95
C LEU A 619 -2.26 -20.88 38.43
N ALA A 620 -2.25 -19.58 38.76
CA ALA A 620 -2.21 -19.12 40.14
C ALA A 620 -3.55 -19.35 40.86
N ASN A 621 -3.51 -19.54 42.18
CA ASN A 621 -4.71 -19.68 43.04
C ASN A 621 -5.42 -18.33 43.29
N ASP A 622 -5.58 -17.52 42.25
CA ASP A 622 -6.41 -16.31 42.26
C ASP A 622 -7.85 -16.71 41.90
N GLU A 623 -8.64 -17.08 42.91
CA GLU A 623 -10.04 -17.50 42.72
C GLU A 623 -10.92 -16.35 42.18
N GLU A 624 -10.57 -15.09 42.44
CA GLU A 624 -11.34 -13.93 42.00
C GLU A 624 -11.22 -13.71 40.49
N LYS A 625 -10.02 -13.87 39.91
CA LYS A 625 -9.78 -13.73 38.46
C LYS A 625 -9.97 -15.04 37.68
N PHE A 626 -9.50 -16.16 38.23
CA PHE A 626 -9.37 -17.43 37.50
C PHE A 626 -10.15 -18.60 38.12
N GLY A 627 -10.91 -18.37 39.19
CA GLY A 627 -11.76 -19.41 39.80
C GLY A 627 -12.70 -20.08 38.81
N ALA A 628 -13.20 -19.37 37.79
CA ALA A 628 -14.01 -19.96 36.73
C ALA A 628 -13.25 -21.00 35.88
N PHE A 629 -11.95 -20.80 35.62
CA PHE A 629 -11.07 -21.76 34.93
C PHE A 629 -10.78 -22.96 35.82
N HIS A 630 -10.35 -22.72 37.07
CA HIS A 630 -10.07 -23.78 38.03
C HIS A 630 -11.28 -24.68 38.29
N ASN A 631 -12.47 -24.09 38.44
CA ASN A 631 -13.73 -24.80 38.71
C ASN A 631 -14.09 -25.83 37.62
N VAL A 632 -13.76 -25.59 36.34
CA VAL A 632 -14.01 -26.52 35.23
C VAL A 632 -12.83 -27.44 34.91
N THR A 633 -11.76 -27.41 35.71
CA THR A 633 -10.51 -28.15 35.49
C THR A 633 -10.42 -29.31 36.49
N GLN A 634 -10.14 -30.52 36.00
CA GLN A 634 -9.90 -31.65 36.89
C GLN A 634 -8.49 -31.53 37.50
N ALA A 635 -8.32 -32.00 38.73
CA ALA A 635 -7.03 -31.90 39.43
C ALA A 635 -5.84 -32.48 38.63
N HIS A 636 -6.04 -33.58 37.88
CA HIS A 636 -4.97 -34.14 37.04
C HIS A 636 -4.60 -33.22 35.86
N GLU A 637 -5.59 -32.65 35.16
CA GLU A 637 -5.36 -31.71 34.05
C GLU A 637 -4.67 -30.44 34.54
N LEU A 638 -5.00 -29.96 35.75
CA LEU A 638 -4.37 -28.80 36.36
C LEU A 638 -2.89 -29.08 36.69
N GLU A 639 -2.58 -30.22 37.29
CA GLU A 639 -1.18 -30.59 37.61
C GLU A 639 -0.37 -30.95 36.35
N GLU A 640 -0.97 -31.57 35.33
CA GLU A 640 -0.33 -31.77 34.02
C GLU A 640 -0.03 -30.44 33.33
N LEU A 641 -0.96 -29.48 33.36
CA LEU A 641 -0.76 -28.15 32.77
C LEU A 641 0.25 -27.31 33.56
N LYS A 642 0.26 -27.36 34.89
CA LYS A 642 1.30 -26.75 35.74
C LYS A 642 2.68 -27.36 35.46
N LYS A 643 2.77 -28.68 35.34
CA LYS A 643 4.02 -29.37 35.03
C LYS A 643 4.53 -28.97 33.65
N ALA A 644 3.68 -29.04 32.62
CA ALA A 644 4.05 -28.65 31.26
C ALA A 644 4.42 -27.17 31.15
N HIS A 645 3.73 -26.28 31.88
CA HIS A 645 4.06 -24.86 31.99
C HIS A 645 5.42 -24.62 32.65
N SER A 646 5.71 -25.32 33.75
CA SER A 646 6.99 -25.22 34.46
C SER A 646 8.14 -25.72 33.58
N GLU A 647 7.99 -26.90 32.96
CA GLU A 647 8.96 -27.47 32.00
C GLU A 647 9.20 -26.51 30.81
N ALA A 648 8.13 -25.90 30.26
CA ALA A 648 8.26 -24.97 29.14
C ALA A 648 8.90 -23.63 29.53
N LEU A 649 8.68 -23.14 30.75
CA LEU A 649 9.30 -21.92 31.25
C LEU A 649 10.79 -22.13 31.56
N GLU A 650 11.15 -23.21 32.25
CA GLU A 650 12.54 -23.62 32.48
C GLU A 650 13.28 -23.84 31.16
N TRP A 651 12.61 -24.42 30.15
CA TRP A 651 13.15 -24.57 28.80
C TRP A 651 13.36 -23.22 28.09
N VAL A 652 12.41 -22.29 28.18
CA VAL A 652 12.54 -20.92 27.63
C VAL A 652 13.74 -20.19 28.23
N ASP A 653 13.92 -20.27 29.56
CA ASP A 653 15.01 -19.62 30.30
C ASP A 653 16.40 -20.24 30.03
N SER A 654 16.48 -21.45 29.47
CA SER A 654 17.74 -22.21 29.31
C SER A 654 18.12 -22.53 27.86
N GLU A 655 17.30 -23.30 27.15
CA GLU A 655 17.55 -23.75 25.77
C GLU A 655 16.85 -22.87 24.72
N GLY A 656 15.71 -22.27 25.07
CA GLY A 656 14.82 -21.57 24.16
C GLY A 656 15.51 -20.47 23.33
N TRP A 657 16.46 -19.75 23.93
CA TRP A 657 17.23 -18.72 23.22
C TRP A 657 18.07 -19.26 22.05
N SER A 658 18.45 -20.55 22.04
CA SER A 658 19.18 -21.20 20.94
C SER A 658 18.36 -22.20 20.10
N ALA A 659 17.18 -22.60 20.58
CA ALA A 659 16.29 -23.59 19.95
C ALA A 659 15.84 -23.26 18.51
N THR A 660 15.58 -24.28 17.69
CA THR A 660 15.04 -24.12 16.32
C THR A 660 13.56 -23.74 16.32
N LEU A 661 13.05 -23.29 15.16
CA LEU A 661 11.63 -22.97 14.96
C LEU A 661 10.73 -24.17 15.28
N GLU A 662 11.16 -25.36 14.88
CA GLU A 662 10.46 -26.64 15.08
C GLU A 662 10.35 -26.98 16.57
N GLN A 663 11.44 -26.83 17.34
CA GLN A 663 11.44 -27.06 18.79
C GLN A 663 10.51 -26.08 19.53
N ILE A 664 10.53 -24.79 19.14
CA ILE A 664 9.63 -23.77 19.70
C ILE A 664 8.16 -24.14 19.43
N GLN A 665 7.85 -24.61 18.21
CA GLN A 665 6.51 -25.06 17.84
C GLN A 665 6.08 -26.34 18.57
N GLU A 666 7.00 -27.27 18.84
CA GLU A 666 6.73 -28.48 19.63
C GLU A 666 6.34 -28.14 21.08
N VAL A 667 7.10 -27.28 21.75
CA VAL A 667 6.78 -26.82 23.12
C VAL A 667 5.46 -26.05 23.15
N ALA A 668 5.22 -25.15 22.20
CA ALA A 668 3.95 -24.43 22.07
C ALA A 668 2.75 -25.37 21.83
N SER A 669 2.94 -26.43 21.04
CA SER A 669 1.93 -27.46 20.75
C SER A 669 1.59 -28.27 22.00
N LYS A 670 2.60 -28.70 22.76
CA LYS A 670 2.43 -29.43 24.05
C LYS A 670 1.52 -28.66 25.01
N ILE A 671 1.82 -27.38 25.26
CA ILE A 671 0.97 -26.49 26.08
C ILE A 671 -0.45 -26.39 25.49
N SER A 672 -0.57 -26.21 24.17
CA SER A 672 -1.87 -26.07 23.51
C SER A 672 -2.76 -27.30 23.65
N SER A 673 -2.18 -28.50 23.62
CA SER A 673 -2.92 -29.76 23.73
C SER A 673 -3.63 -29.93 25.08
N LEU A 674 -2.99 -29.50 26.17
CA LEU A 674 -3.52 -29.56 27.53
C LEU A 674 -4.49 -28.41 27.83
N GLU A 675 -4.19 -27.20 27.33
CA GLU A 675 -4.97 -25.99 27.64
C GLU A 675 -6.31 -25.93 26.88
N THR A 676 -6.37 -26.49 25.66
CA THR A 676 -7.54 -26.37 24.77
C THR A 676 -8.82 -27.04 25.33
N PRO A 677 -8.81 -28.30 25.81
CA PRO A 677 -10.01 -28.94 26.36
C PRO A 677 -10.62 -28.18 27.55
N ILE A 678 -9.77 -27.60 28.40
CA ILE A 678 -10.19 -26.79 29.55
C ILE A 678 -10.88 -25.51 29.07
N LYS A 679 -10.27 -24.78 28.13
CA LYS A 679 -10.88 -23.58 27.51
C LYS A 679 -12.22 -23.88 26.85
N GLU A 680 -12.39 -25.05 26.25
CA GLU A 680 -13.69 -25.47 25.71
C GLU A 680 -14.75 -25.75 26.79
N ARG A 681 -14.39 -26.41 27.90
CA ARG A 681 -15.31 -26.62 29.03
C ARG A 681 -15.68 -25.32 29.74
N LEU A 682 -14.71 -24.44 30.00
CA LEU A 682 -14.93 -23.11 30.60
C LEU A 682 -16.02 -22.35 29.85
N LYS A 683 -15.89 -22.30 28.53
CA LYS A 683 -16.88 -21.69 27.66
C LYS A 683 -18.23 -22.40 27.74
N LYS A 684 -18.29 -23.74 27.63
CA LYS A 684 -19.56 -24.49 27.73
C LYS A 684 -20.33 -24.12 29.01
N HIS A 685 -19.62 -23.95 30.13
CA HIS A 685 -20.19 -23.45 31.39
C HIS A 685 -20.70 -22.00 31.27
N GLN A 686 -19.93 -21.09 30.69
CA GLN A 686 -20.32 -19.69 30.47
C GLN A 686 -21.58 -19.56 29.58
N VAL A 687 -21.66 -20.29 28.45
CA VAL A 687 -22.83 -20.25 27.54
C VAL A 687 -24.11 -20.66 28.28
N LYS A 688 -23.99 -21.73 29.09
CA LYS A 688 -25.07 -22.35 29.84
C LYS A 688 -25.55 -21.48 31.00
N ALA A 689 -24.63 -20.89 31.76
CA ALA A 689 -24.97 -19.96 32.84
C ALA A 689 -25.73 -18.73 32.31
N ALA A 690 -25.29 -18.16 31.19
CA ALA A 690 -26.00 -17.06 30.53
C ALA A 690 -27.42 -17.48 30.09
N ALA A 691 -27.56 -18.63 29.43
CA ALA A 691 -28.86 -19.15 28.99
C ALA A 691 -29.84 -19.40 30.17
N LEU A 692 -29.35 -19.85 31.32
CA LEU A 692 -30.16 -20.06 32.52
C LEU A 692 -30.66 -18.72 33.09
N GLY A 693 -29.77 -17.73 33.19
CA GLY A 693 -30.13 -16.38 33.64
C GLY A 693 -31.15 -15.69 32.73
N ASP A 694 -31.04 -15.85 31.42
CA ASP A 694 -32.01 -15.28 30.47
C ASP A 694 -33.39 -15.94 30.55
N LEU A 695 -33.47 -17.27 30.72
CA LEU A 695 -34.73 -17.97 31.01
C LEU A 695 -35.35 -17.51 32.34
N GLN A 696 -34.56 -17.33 33.39
CA GLN A 696 -35.06 -16.83 34.69
C GLN A 696 -35.61 -15.39 34.59
N LYS A 697 -34.97 -14.50 33.80
CA LYS A 697 -35.51 -13.16 33.50
C LYS A 697 -36.84 -13.24 32.76
N ALA A 698 -36.95 -14.08 31.73
CA ALA A 698 -38.18 -14.23 30.94
C ALA A 698 -39.37 -14.71 31.81
N LEU A 699 -39.13 -15.68 32.69
CA LEU A 699 -40.12 -16.15 33.66
C LEU A 699 -40.55 -15.03 34.64
N PHE A 700 -39.60 -14.22 35.13
CA PHE A 700 -39.89 -13.08 36.01
C PHE A 700 -40.69 -11.97 35.31
N ALA A 701 -40.34 -11.63 34.07
CA ALA A 701 -41.07 -10.67 33.24
C ALA A 701 -42.52 -11.13 32.99
N GLY A 702 -42.71 -12.39 32.58
CA GLY A 702 -44.05 -12.96 32.35
C GLY A 702 -44.96 -12.92 33.57
N ARG A 703 -44.44 -13.30 34.76
CA ARG A 703 -45.17 -13.18 36.04
C ARG A 703 -45.57 -11.73 36.35
N THR A 704 -44.64 -10.79 36.14
CA THR A 704 -44.86 -9.36 36.39
C THR A 704 -45.93 -8.80 35.45
N PHE A 705 -45.92 -9.21 34.19
CA PHE A 705 -46.94 -8.87 33.20
C PHE A 705 -48.32 -9.40 33.58
N LEU A 706 -48.45 -10.66 34.00
CA LEU A 706 -49.76 -11.24 34.38
C LEU A 706 -50.44 -10.44 35.50
N GLN A 707 -49.69 -9.95 36.49
CA GLN A 707 -50.24 -9.08 37.55
C GLN A 707 -50.75 -7.73 37.01
N GLN A 708 -50.18 -7.20 35.93
CA GLN A 708 -50.63 -5.97 35.28
C GLN A 708 -51.79 -6.24 34.31
N ALA A 709 -51.72 -7.33 33.54
CA ALA A 709 -52.75 -7.73 32.59
C ALA A 709 -54.07 -8.09 33.30
N ARG A 710 -54.03 -8.83 34.41
CA ARG A 710 -55.23 -9.13 35.23
C ARG A 710 -55.91 -7.87 35.80
N LYS A 711 -55.19 -6.75 35.95
CA LYS A 711 -55.76 -5.44 36.36
C LYS A 711 -56.40 -4.64 35.21
N ASN A 712 -56.20 -5.05 33.95
CA ASN A 712 -56.75 -4.41 32.76
C ASN A 712 -57.90 -5.22 32.11
N LEU A 713 -58.37 -6.28 32.78
CA LEU A 713 -59.54 -7.05 32.36
C LEU A 713 -60.83 -6.39 32.88
N THR A 714 -61.63 -5.85 31.96
CA THR A 714 -62.94 -5.22 32.22
C THR A 714 -64.04 -5.97 31.46
N THR A 715 -65.30 -5.75 31.85
CA THR A 715 -66.48 -6.44 31.27
C THR A 715 -67.12 -5.67 30.10
N THR A 716 -66.37 -4.77 29.45
CA THR A 716 -66.77 -4.04 28.23
C THR A 716 -65.86 -4.41 27.06
N ASP A 717 -66.28 -4.16 25.82
CA ASP A 717 -65.52 -4.40 24.58
C ASP A 717 -64.23 -3.55 24.43
N GLU A 718 -63.77 -2.94 25.51
CA GLU A 718 -62.58 -2.08 25.61
C GLU A 718 -61.39 -2.82 26.24
N SER A 719 -61.58 -4.02 26.80
CA SER A 719 -60.48 -4.78 27.41
C SER A 719 -59.45 -5.23 26.36
N ARG A 720 -58.17 -5.08 26.70
CA ARG A 720 -57.04 -5.29 25.78
C ARG A 720 -56.73 -6.77 25.49
N TYR A 721 -57.14 -7.68 26.40
CA TYR A 721 -56.86 -9.11 26.38
C TYR A 721 -58.12 -9.89 26.80
N THR A 722 -58.25 -11.16 26.43
CA THR A 722 -59.29 -12.04 26.97
C THR A 722 -58.80 -12.78 28.21
N PHE A 723 -59.72 -13.21 29.08
CA PHE A 723 -59.38 -14.04 30.26
C PHE A 723 -58.58 -15.29 29.87
N LYS A 724 -59.02 -16.01 28.82
CA LYS A 724 -58.40 -17.25 28.36
C LYS A 724 -56.92 -17.05 27.98
N GLU A 725 -56.58 -15.99 27.27
CA GLU A 725 -55.20 -15.73 26.85
C GLU A 725 -54.25 -15.46 28.04
N ILE A 726 -54.78 -14.84 29.10
CA ILE A 726 -54.04 -14.59 30.35
C ILE A 726 -53.89 -15.89 31.16
N ASP A 727 -54.94 -16.72 31.24
CA ASP A 727 -54.92 -18.01 31.93
C ASP A 727 -54.02 -19.04 31.19
N ASP A 728 -54.09 -19.10 29.84
CA ASP A 728 -53.25 -19.97 28.99
C ASP A 728 -51.75 -19.62 29.14
N PHE A 729 -51.39 -18.33 29.25
CA PHE A 729 -50.00 -17.90 29.49
C PHE A 729 -49.52 -18.20 30.91
N GLU A 730 -50.38 -18.02 31.93
CA GLU A 730 -50.05 -18.39 33.32
C GLU A 730 -49.79 -19.90 33.45
N ALA A 731 -50.60 -20.74 32.79
CA ALA A 731 -50.36 -22.17 32.69
C ALA A 731 -49.04 -22.52 31.98
N HIS A 732 -48.64 -21.76 30.96
CA HIS A 732 -47.36 -21.96 30.26
C HIS A 732 -46.15 -21.63 31.14
N LEU A 733 -46.17 -20.50 31.87
CA LEU A 733 -45.13 -20.16 32.84
C LEU A 733 -44.97 -21.26 33.90
N PHE A 734 -46.08 -21.69 34.51
CA PHE A 734 -46.08 -22.72 35.54
C PHE A 734 -45.55 -24.07 35.01
N LYS A 735 -45.88 -24.43 33.76
CA LYS A 735 -45.33 -25.62 33.10
C LYS A 735 -43.81 -25.54 32.92
N THR A 736 -43.30 -24.42 32.44
CA THR A 736 -41.87 -24.21 32.20
C THR A 736 -41.07 -24.18 33.50
N GLU A 737 -41.60 -23.59 34.57
CA GLU A 737 -40.98 -23.63 35.91
C GLU A 737 -40.90 -25.04 36.49
N ASN A 738 -41.95 -25.85 36.35
CA ASN A 738 -41.97 -27.22 36.86
C ASN A 738 -41.08 -28.17 36.05
N TRP A 739 -40.76 -27.85 34.79
CA TRP A 739 -39.72 -28.52 34.01
C TRP A 739 -38.31 -28.10 34.48
N LEU A 740 -38.08 -26.80 34.68
CA LEU A 740 -36.76 -26.26 35.04
C LEU A 740 -36.31 -26.64 36.46
N ARG A 741 -37.22 -26.63 37.44
CA ARG A 741 -36.90 -26.82 38.87
C ARG A 741 -36.24 -28.18 39.22
N PRO A 742 -36.71 -29.35 38.75
CA PRO A 742 -36.02 -30.63 39.00
C PRO A 742 -34.70 -30.74 38.23
N LEU A 743 -34.60 -30.09 37.06
CA LEU A 743 -33.39 -30.05 36.25
C LEU A 743 -32.28 -29.25 36.95
N MET A 744 -32.56 -28.02 37.43
CA MET A 744 -31.60 -27.21 38.19
C MET A 744 -31.00 -27.98 39.37
N ARG A 745 -31.83 -28.67 40.17
CA ARG A 745 -31.38 -29.47 41.32
C ARG A 745 -30.45 -30.63 40.95
N LYS A 746 -30.60 -31.20 39.75
CA LYS A 746 -29.70 -32.25 39.24
C LYS A 746 -28.37 -31.66 38.74
N ASP A 747 -28.40 -30.42 38.26
CA ASP A 747 -27.24 -29.68 37.77
C ASP A 747 -26.38 -29.12 38.92
N GLU A 748 -27.03 -28.60 39.97
CA GLU A 748 -26.44 -28.19 41.25
C GLU A 748 -25.72 -29.35 41.98
N ALA A 749 -26.02 -30.60 41.60
CA ALA A 749 -25.42 -31.82 42.14
C ALA A 749 -24.38 -32.48 41.22
N ALA A 750 -24.14 -31.94 40.02
CA ALA A 750 -23.13 -32.42 39.08
C ALA A 750 -21.80 -31.68 39.28
N LYS A 751 -20.65 -32.29 38.93
CA LYS A 751 -19.36 -31.58 39.01
C LYS A 751 -19.19 -30.63 37.81
N PRO A 752 -18.48 -29.49 37.93
CA PRO A 752 -18.40 -28.48 36.86
C PRO A 752 -17.54 -28.86 35.65
N TRP A 753 -16.95 -30.07 35.65
CA TRP A 753 -16.28 -30.70 34.52
C TRP A 753 -17.08 -31.88 33.91
N GLU A 754 -18.22 -32.23 34.49
CA GLU A 754 -19.13 -33.27 34.00
C GLU A 754 -20.20 -32.68 33.07
N GLU A 755 -20.85 -33.52 32.25
CA GLU A 755 -21.95 -33.07 31.39
C GLU A 755 -23.24 -32.97 32.21
N GLY A 756 -23.71 -31.73 32.41
CA GLY A 756 -24.80 -31.43 33.33
C GLY A 756 -26.20 -31.86 32.86
N ALA A 757 -27.19 -31.63 33.72
CA ALA A 757 -28.58 -32.08 33.56
C ALA A 757 -29.33 -31.48 32.37
N TYR A 758 -28.82 -30.38 31.81
CA TYR A 758 -29.32 -29.67 30.64
C TYR A 758 -28.19 -28.90 29.95
N ASN A 759 -28.39 -28.57 28.68
CA ASN A 759 -27.49 -27.72 27.89
C ASN A 759 -28.09 -26.33 27.59
N ALA A 760 -27.27 -25.43 27.05
CA ALA A 760 -27.68 -24.05 26.77
C ALA A 760 -28.82 -23.93 25.73
N SER A 761 -28.93 -24.86 24.78
CA SER A 761 -29.96 -24.85 23.74
C SER A 761 -31.34 -25.19 24.29
N GLU A 762 -31.42 -26.13 25.24
CA GLU A 762 -32.67 -26.50 25.93
C GLU A 762 -33.21 -25.33 26.75
N LEU A 763 -32.32 -24.63 27.49
CA LEU A 763 -32.66 -23.43 28.25
C LEU A 763 -33.12 -22.28 27.35
N GLU A 764 -32.40 -22.00 26.25
CA GLU A 764 -32.80 -20.97 25.29
C GLU A 764 -34.14 -21.28 24.64
N LYS A 765 -34.42 -22.54 24.31
CA LYS A 765 -35.69 -22.97 23.72
C LYS A 765 -36.86 -22.76 24.69
N ALA A 766 -36.68 -23.08 25.97
CA ALA A 766 -37.66 -22.80 27.02
C ALA A 766 -37.85 -21.29 27.25
N GLY A 767 -36.75 -20.52 27.25
CA GLY A 767 -36.76 -19.07 27.43
C GLY A 767 -37.55 -18.35 26.34
N ARG A 768 -37.25 -18.65 25.07
CA ARG A 768 -38.00 -18.12 23.91
C ARG A 768 -39.47 -18.52 23.97
N SER A 769 -39.79 -19.79 24.26
CA SER A 769 -41.19 -20.27 24.37
C SER A 769 -42.04 -19.48 25.38
N VAL A 770 -41.46 -19.05 26.51
CA VAL A 770 -42.13 -18.17 27.49
C VAL A 770 -42.28 -16.74 26.93
N GLN A 771 -41.21 -16.24 26.34
CA GLN A 771 -41.03 -14.85 25.95
C GLN A 771 -41.79 -14.49 24.66
N ASP A 772 -41.97 -15.44 23.74
CA ASP A 772 -42.76 -15.28 22.52
C ASP A 772 -44.25 -15.05 22.87
N ILE A 773 -44.81 -15.85 23.80
CA ILE A 773 -46.19 -15.68 24.28
C ILE A 773 -46.35 -14.36 25.06
N PHE A 774 -45.39 -14.04 25.93
CA PHE A 774 -45.35 -12.72 26.61
C PHE A 774 -45.43 -11.57 25.60
N MET A 775 -44.65 -11.64 24.51
CA MET A 775 -44.57 -10.58 23.52
C MET A 775 -45.70 -10.59 22.48
N GLU A 776 -46.41 -11.69 22.30
CA GLU A 776 -47.70 -11.68 21.59
C GLU A 776 -48.74 -10.87 22.38
N LEU A 777 -48.81 -11.09 23.70
CA LEU A 777 -49.76 -10.41 24.57
C LEU A 777 -49.45 -8.90 24.71
N THR A 778 -48.21 -8.50 25.02
CA THR A 778 -47.87 -7.08 25.23
C THR A 778 -48.13 -6.16 24.02
N ASN A 779 -48.09 -6.69 22.81
CA ASN A 779 -48.15 -5.91 21.57
C ASN A 779 -49.57 -5.67 21.02
N ARG A 780 -50.62 -6.25 21.62
CA ARG A 780 -52.01 -6.08 21.13
C ARG A 780 -52.49 -4.62 21.24
N LYS A 781 -53.27 -4.13 20.26
CA LYS A 781 -53.82 -2.75 20.25
C LYS A 781 -55.37 -2.77 20.36
N PRO A 782 -55.99 -1.79 21.06
CA PRO A 782 -57.45 -1.62 21.08
C PRO A 782 -57.98 -1.08 19.74
N ALA A 783 -59.27 -1.34 19.46
CA ALA A 783 -59.93 -1.02 18.19
C ALA A 783 -60.36 0.46 18.04
N LYS A 784 -60.66 0.90 16.81
CA LYS A 784 -61.10 2.29 16.50
C LYS A 784 -62.10 2.38 15.34
N LYS A 785 -62.84 3.50 15.26
CA LYS A 785 -63.86 3.85 14.24
C LYS A 785 -63.69 5.29 13.72
N THR A 786 -64.53 5.68 12.76
CA THR A 786 -64.32 6.76 11.78
C THR A 786 -64.91 8.14 12.12
N SER A 787 -64.16 9.21 11.78
CA SER A 787 -64.55 10.57 11.31
C SER A 787 -65.76 11.34 11.91
N THR A 788 -65.50 12.54 12.47
CA THR A 788 -65.93 13.87 11.94
C THR A 788 -65.23 15.05 12.65
N GLU A 789 -65.43 16.29 12.18
CA GLU A 789 -64.84 17.58 12.61
C GLU A 789 -65.45 18.09 13.96
N SER A 790 -65.06 19.18 14.64
CA SER A 790 -64.13 20.34 14.44
C SER A 790 -63.71 20.89 15.85
N ALA A 791 -63.11 22.05 16.16
CA ALA A 791 -62.54 23.26 15.48
C ALA A 791 -61.64 24.07 16.48
N SER A 792 -60.81 25.00 15.96
CA SER A 792 -60.07 26.08 16.67
C SER A 792 -58.92 25.67 17.63
N SER A 793 -57.88 26.49 17.89
CA SER A 793 -57.66 27.92 17.57
C SER A 793 -56.22 28.28 17.11
N THR A 794 -56.11 29.02 15.99
CA THR A 794 -54.95 29.83 15.53
C THR A 794 -54.89 31.20 16.27
N PRO A 795 -53.83 32.05 16.21
CA PRO A 795 -53.13 32.62 15.02
C PRO A 795 -51.57 32.46 15.04
N THR A 796 -50.81 32.29 13.93
CA THR A 796 -50.39 33.22 12.84
C THR A 796 -49.69 34.52 13.29
N SER A 797 -48.61 35.02 12.70
CA SER A 797 -47.70 34.57 11.60
C SER A 797 -46.35 35.35 11.72
N SER A 798 -45.43 35.58 10.76
CA SER A 798 -45.33 35.38 9.29
C SER A 798 -43.88 35.63 8.79
N ALA A 799 -43.52 35.07 7.62
CA ALA A 799 -42.28 35.36 6.85
C ALA A 799 -40.94 34.92 7.51
N THR A 800 -39.83 34.72 6.78
CA THR A 800 -39.49 35.14 5.40
C THR A 800 -38.67 34.06 4.68
N GLU A 801 -38.79 33.97 3.34
CA GLU A 801 -37.85 33.21 2.53
C GLU A 801 -36.40 33.69 2.72
N LYS A 802 -35.45 32.79 2.95
CA LYS A 802 -34.02 33.07 2.81
C LYS A 802 -33.34 32.09 1.87
N ARG A 803 -33.18 32.55 0.63
CA ARG A 803 -32.32 31.98 -0.40
C ARG A 803 -30.86 32.04 0.08
N LEU A 804 -30.36 30.95 0.65
CA LEU A 804 -28.98 30.81 1.13
C LEU A 804 -28.10 30.05 0.12
N SER A 805 -26.78 30.21 0.27
CA SER A 805 -25.78 29.91 -0.76
C SER A 805 -25.55 28.42 -1.02
N LYS A 806 -25.01 28.12 -2.20
CA LYS A 806 -24.34 26.84 -2.51
C LYS A 806 -23.03 26.73 -1.73
N ASN A 807 -23.10 26.42 -0.44
CA ASN A 807 -22.04 25.69 0.24
C ASN A 807 -22.46 24.21 0.33
N SER A 808 -21.50 23.29 0.28
CA SER A 808 -21.75 21.86 0.42
C SER A 808 -22.35 21.55 1.78
N LEU A 809 -23.54 20.91 1.80
CA LEU A 809 -24.09 20.29 2.99
C LEU A 809 -23.27 19.02 3.29
N GLN A 810 -22.17 19.19 4.00
CA GLN A 810 -21.36 18.07 4.48
C GLN A 810 -22.09 17.36 5.63
N ILE A 811 -21.97 16.03 5.69
CA ILE A 811 -22.81 15.17 6.53
C ILE A 811 -22.03 14.66 7.74
N LYS A 812 -22.68 14.57 8.91
CA LYS A 812 -22.17 13.81 10.07
C LYS A 812 -22.48 12.32 9.91
N ALA A 813 -21.44 11.51 9.87
CA ALA A 813 -21.50 10.05 9.94
C ALA A 813 -20.94 9.56 11.28
N ALA A 814 -21.61 8.59 11.92
CA ALA A 814 -21.11 7.94 13.13
C ALA A 814 -20.66 6.50 12.83
N ILE A 815 -19.47 6.14 13.29
CA ILE A 815 -18.94 4.77 13.21
C ILE A 815 -18.88 4.21 14.62
N CYS A 816 -19.77 3.27 14.94
CA CYS A 816 -19.83 2.64 16.26
C CYS A 816 -19.07 1.31 16.25
N GLY A 817 -18.01 1.22 17.07
CA GLY A 817 -16.98 0.19 16.98
C GLY A 817 -15.75 0.63 16.19
N ALA A 818 -15.47 1.94 16.18
CA ALA A 818 -14.42 2.57 15.37
C ALA A 818 -12.98 2.17 15.76
N GLY A 819 -12.75 1.77 17.01
CA GLY A 819 -11.46 1.27 17.49
C GLY A 819 -11.19 -0.19 17.07
N GLY A 820 -12.21 -0.94 16.68
CA GLY A 820 -12.08 -2.32 16.21
C GLY A 820 -11.48 -2.44 14.79
N GLY A 821 -10.95 -3.62 14.45
CA GLY A 821 -10.24 -3.85 13.18
C GLY A 821 -11.06 -3.75 11.88
N ILE A 822 -12.39 -3.66 11.96
CA ILE A 822 -13.25 -3.24 10.84
C ILE A 822 -13.49 -1.72 10.90
N GLY A 823 -13.65 -1.18 12.11
CA GLY A 823 -13.91 0.23 12.38
C GLY A 823 -12.82 1.16 11.85
N GLN A 824 -11.55 0.92 12.20
CA GLN A 824 -10.44 1.81 11.80
C GLN A 824 -10.35 2.03 10.26
N PRO A 825 -10.24 0.97 9.42
CA PRO A 825 -10.22 1.15 7.96
C PRO A 825 -11.57 1.63 7.39
N LEU A 826 -12.70 1.36 8.03
CA LEU A 826 -14.00 1.92 7.62
C LEU A 826 -14.05 3.43 7.89
N SER A 827 -13.50 3.88 9.00
CA SER A 827 -13.42 5.29 9.39
C SER A 827 -12.51 6.09 8.46
N LEU A 828 -11.36 5.53 8.06
CA LEU A 828 -10.51 6.09 7.01
C LEU A 828 -11.28 6.30 5.70
N LEU A 829 -11.92 5.24 5.19
CA LEU A 829 -12.71 5.29 3.96
C LEU A 829 -13.98 6.18 4.07
N THR A 830 -14.43 6.46 5.30
CA THR A 830 -15.54 7.40 5.58
C THR A 830 -15.07 8.84 5.57
N ALA A 831 -13.93 9.15 6.19
CA ALA A 831 -13.34 10.49 6.23
C ALA A 831 -12.91 10.99 4.83
N GLN A 832 -12.49 10.08 3.96
CA GLN A 832 -12.17 10.36 2.55
C GLN A 832 -13.39 10.64 1.64
N ASN A 833 -14.64 10.46 2.13
CA ASN A 833 -15.82 10.69 1.29
C ASN A 833 -16.19 12.20 1.24
N PRO A 834 -16.26 12.82 0.05
CA PRO A 834 -16.49 14.28 -0.10
C PRO A 834 -17.91 14.75 0.28
N HIS A 835 -18.83 13.85 0.60
CA HIS A 835 -20.14 14.18 1.17
C HIS A 835 -20.13 14.23 2.71
N ILE A 836 -19.05 13.76 3.36
CA ILE A 836 -18.90 13.77 4.82
C ILE A 836 -18.16 15.03 5.28
N GLY A 837 -18.58 15.57 6.43
CA GLY A 837 -18.00 16.74 7.08
C GLY A 837 -17.67 16.53 8.56
N GLU A 838 -18.26 15.51 9.18
CA GLU A 838 -17.90 15.07 10.52
C GLU A 838 -17.91 13.53 10.57
N VAL A 839 -16.84 12.93 11.06
CA VAL A 839 -16.80 11.49 11.39
C VAL A 839 -16.72 11.35 12.91
N ALA A 840 -17.84 10.92 13.51
CA ALA A 840 -17.90 10.62 14.93
C ALA A 840 -17.51 9.16 15.17
N LEU A 841 -16.34 8.96 15.78
CA LEU A 841 -15.79 7.65 16.10
C LEU A 841 -16.18 7.27 17.51
N PHE A 842 -17.08 6.29 17.64
CA PHE A 842 -17.45 5.73 18.94
C PHE A 842 -16.83 4.35 19.14
N ASP A 843 -16.24 4.10 20.30
CA ASP A 843 -15.86 2.76 20.76
C ASP A 843 -15.96 2.66 22.29
N VAL A 844 -15.90 1.44 22.84
CA VAL A 844 -15.72 1.23 24.28
C VAL A 844 -14.25 1.28 24.69
N ALA A 845 -13.32 1.11 23.74
CA ALA A 845 -11.88 1.18 23.96
C ALA A 845 -11.34 2.62 23.81
N PRO A 846 -10.56 3.15 24.78
CA PRO A 846 -9.94 4.48 24.69
C PRO A 846 -8.97 4.68 23.52
N SER A 847 -8.54 3.61 22.84
CA SER A 847 -7.77 3.68 21.60
C SER A 847 -8.48 4.46 20.48
N VAL A 848 -9.82 4.60 20.55
CA VAL A 848 -10.60 5.44 19.62
C VAL A 848 -10.16 6.90 19.59
N TYR A 849 -9.58 7.43 20.68
CA TYR A 849 -8.98 8.77 20.68
C TYR A 849 -7.70 8.83 19.84
N GLY A 850 -6.87 7.77 19.86
CA GLY A 850 -5.72 7.64 18.97
C GLY A 850 -6.12 7.51 17.51
N VAL A 851 -7.14 6.69 17.22
CA VAL A 851 -7.71 6.56 15.86
C VAL A 851 -8.31 7.88 15.37
N ALA A 852 -8.96 8.65 16.24
CA ALA A 852 -9.50 9.97 15.87
C ALA A 852 -8.41 11.00 15.62
N ALA A 853 -7.34 11.01 16.43
CA ALA A 853 -6.19 11.88 16.21
C ALA A 853 -5.47 11.53 14.90
N ASP A 854 -5.19 10.24 14.66
CA ASP A 854 -4.54 9.78 13.44
C ASP A 854 -5.34 10.11 12.17
N LEU A 855 -6.65 9.82 12.18
CA LEU A 855 -7.55 10.18 11.07
C LEU A 855 -7.84 11.69 10.96
N SER A 856 -7.45 12.51 11.94
CA SER A 856 -7.49 13.98 11.83
C SER A 856 -6.32 14.56 11.03
N HIS A 857 -5.29 13.75 10.71
CA HIS A 857 -4.18 14.14 9.85
C HIS A 857 -4.49 14.02 8.34
N LEU A 858 -5.65 13.49 7.97
CA LEU A 858 -6.04 13.30 6.57
C LEU A 858 -6.27 14.63 5.85
N ASP A 859 -5.94 14.68 4.56
CA ASP A 859 -6.17 15.81 3.65
C ASP A 859 -7.64 15.98 3.22
N GLY A 860 -8.55 15.21 3.82
CA GLY A 860 -10.00 15.26 3.58
C GLY A 860 -10.69 16.44 4.27
N THR A 861 -11.93 16.72 3.86
CA THR A 861 -12.72 17.85 4.38
C THR A 861 -13.57 17.51 5.61
N ALA A 862 -13.36 16.35 6.24
CA ALA A 862 -14.19 15.84 7.32
C ALA A 862 -13.48 15.97 8.69
N VAL A 863 -14.13 16.64 9.65
CA VAL A 863 -13.64 16.74 11.03
C VAL A 863 -13.84 15.40 11.74
N VAL A 864 -12.76 14.79 12.22
CA VAL A 864 -12.82 13.50 12.93
C VAL A 864 -12.78 13.73 14.44
N ASN A 865 -13.74 13.14 15.17
CA ASN A 865 -13.84 13.24 16.64
C ASN A 865 -13.96 11.84 17.27
N GLY A 866 -13.20 11.61 18.34
CA GLY A 866 -13.24 10.35 19.10
C GLY A 866 -14.09 10.44 20.36
N TYR A 867 -14.83 9.36 20.67
CA TYR A 867 -15.74 9.28 21.81
C TYR A 867 -15.70 7.87 22.44
N THR A 868 -15.50 7.79 23.75
CA THR A 868 -15.75 6.55 24.50
C THR A 868 -17.17 6.49 25.05
N LYS A 869 -17.51 5.44 25.79
CA LYS A 869 -18.74 5.34 26.61
C LYS A 869 -18.84 6.41 27.71
N ASP A 870 -17.73 7.04 28.07
CA ASP A 870 -17.61 7.95 29.21
C ASP A 870 -18.05 9.38 28.81
N ASN A 871 -18.39 10.25 29.77
CA ASN A 871 -18.78 11.64 29.53
C ASN A 871 -19.88 11.83 28.44
N ASP A 872 -20.93 11.01 28.45
CA ASP A 872 -21.99 10.99 27.43
C ASP A 872 -21.49 10.74 25.99
N GLY A 873 -20.29 10.18 25.78
CA GLY A 873 -19.66 10.12 24.45
C GLY A 873 -20.47 9.38 23.37
N LEU A 874 -21.25 8.35 23.71
CA LEU A 874 -22.19 7.72 22.75
C LEU A 874 -23.25 8.72 22.25
N LYS A 875 -23.81 9.52 23.16
CA LYS A 875 -24.78 10.57 22.86
C LYS A 875 -24.14 11.68 22.03
N GLN A 876 -22.91 12.09 22.34
CA GLN A 876 -22.17 13.08 21.53
C GLN A 876 -21.87 12.58 20.11
N ALA A 877 -21.47 11.31 19.97
CA ALA A 877 -21.18 10.70 18.69
C ALA A 877 -22.42 10.58 17.79
N LEU A 878 -23.57 10.21 18.39
CA LEU A 878 -24.83 10.03 17.66
C LEU A 878 -25.58 11.35 17.41
N THR A 879 -25.51 12.33 18.30
CA THR A 879 -26.26 13.59 18.17
C THR A 879 -25.93 14.29 16.85
N GLY A 880 -26.96 14.48 16.02
CA GLY A 880 -26.86 15.11 14.70
C GLY A 880 -26.44 14.19 13.55
N ALA A 881 -26.02 12.96 13.83
CA ALA A 881 -25.62 11.99 12.80
C ALA A 881 -26.78 11.69 11.85
N LYS A 882 -26.48 11.56 10.55
CA LYS A 882 -27.47 11.23 9.51
C LYS A 882 -27.32 9.80 8.98
N ILE A 883 -26.15 9.21 9.20
CA ILE A 883 -25.87 7.80 8.94
C ILE A 883 -25.01 7.25 10.07
N VAL A 884 -25.34 6.04 10.52
CA VAL A 884 -24.64 5.31 11.57
C VAL A 884 -24.28 3.92 11.05
N ILE A 885 -22.99 3.60 10.99
CA ILE A 885 -22.52 2.27 10.60
C ILE A 885 -22.00 1.55 11.85
N ILE A 886 -22.37 0.29 12.02
CA ILE A 886 -22.09 -0.50 13.24
C ILE A 886 -21.21 -1.71 12.89
N PRO A 887 -19.87 -1.53 12.79
CA PRO A 887 -18.91 -2.62 12.91
C PRO A 887 -18.74 -3.16 14.34
N ALA A 888 -19.28 -2.49 15.37
CA ALA A 888 -19.13 -2.89 16.76
C ALA A 888 -19.55 -4.34 17.03
N GLY A 889 -18.62 -5.12 17.56
CA GLY A 889 -18.81 -6.51 17.93
C GLY A 889 -17.45 -7.14 18.23
N VAL A 890 -17.46 -8.27 18.94
CA VAL A 890 -16.26 -9.09 19.12
C VAL A 890 -16.09 -10.02 17.90
N PRO A 891 -14.86 -10.27 17.44
CA PRO A 891 -14.59 -11.33 16.46
C PRO A 891 -14.74 -12.70 17.13
N ARG A 892 -14.98 -13.73 16.33
CA ARG A 892 -15.03 -15.12 16.82
C ARG A 892 -13.63 -15.57 17.24
N LYS A 893 -13.38 -15.64 18.55
CA LYS A 893 -12.10 -16.12 19.11
C LYS A 893 -11.96 -17.65 18.99
N PRO A 894 -10.73 -18.20 19.02
CA PRO A 894 -10.50 -19.63 19.26
C PRO A 894 -11.24 -20.06 20.52
N GLY A 895 -12.00 -21.17 20.44
CA GLY A 895 -12.95 -21.51 21.48
C GLY A 895 -14.04 -20.44 21.66
N MET A 896 -14.84 -20.16 20.62
CA MET A 896 -16.09 -19.37 20.71
C MET A 896 -17.22 -20.03 19.90
N THR A 897 -18.40 -20.26 20.49
CA THR A 897 -19.55 -20.80 19.73
C THR A 897 -20.17 -19.73 18.82
N ARG A 898 -21.00 -20.16 17.86
CA ARG A 898 -21.88 -19.25 17.11
C ARG A 898 -22.90 -18.54 18.03
N ASP A 899 -23.21 -19.12 19.19
CA ASP A 899 -24.21 -18.60 20.12
C ASP A 899 -23.65 -17.56 21.09
N ASP A 900 -22.42 -17.74 21.57
CA ASP A 900 -21.66 -16.73 22.34
C ASP A 900 -21.46 -15.46 21.51
N LEU A 901 -20.98 -15.65 20.28
CA LEU A 901 -20.72 -14.57 19.31
C LEU A 901 -22.00 -13.78 19.05
N PHE A 902 -23.11 -14.49 18.85
CA PHE A 902 -24.41 -13.87 18.71
C PHE A 902 -24.82 -13.10 19.98
N LYS A 903 -24.79 -13.68 21.18
CA LYS A 903 -25.27 -13.02 22.41
C LYS A 903 -24.52 -11.72 22.71
N ILE A 904 -23.19 -11.73 22.56
CA ILE A 904 -22.38 -10.53 22.80
C ILE A 904 -22.69 -9.46 21.75
N ASN A 905 -22.66 -9.82 20.46
CA ASN A 905 -22.86 -8.86 19.38
C ASN A 905 -24.31 -8.36 19.30
N ALA A 906 -25.29 -9.18 19.66
CA ALA A 906 -26.69 -8.80 19.82
C ALA A 906 -26.90 -7.81 20.99
N SER A 907 -26.23 -8.01 22.13
CA SER A 907 -26.25 -7.05 23.24
C SER A 907 -25.72 -5.69 22.81
N ILE A 908 -24.53 -5.68 22.17
CA ILE A 908 -23.91 -4.47 21.60
C ILE A 908 -24.84 -3.80 20.57
N CYS A 909 -25.49 -4.58 19.71
CA CYS A 909 -26.44 -4.08 18.71
C CYS A 909 -27.68 -3.44 19.36
N ARG A 910 -28.27 -4.06 20.39
CA ARG A 910 -29.40 -3.48 21.15
C ARG A 910 -29.00 -2.18 21.83
N ASP A 911 -27.84 -2.14 22.47
CA ASP A 911 -27.40 -0.97 23.26
C ASP A 911 -27.09 0.22 22.33
N LEU A 912 -26.50 -0.04 21.16
CA LEU A 912 -26.35 0.97 20.11
C LEU A 912 -27.68 1.35 19.45
N ALA A 913 -28.58 0.41 19.17
CA ALA A 913 -29.93 0.70 18.67
C ALA A 913 -30.74 1.57 19.64
N THR A 914 -30.56 1.36 20.95
CA THR A 914 -31.13 2.17 22.03
C THR A 914 -30.58 3.59 21.99
N GLY A 915 -29.24 3.75 21.93
CA GLY A 915 -28.62 5.07 21.78
C GLY A 915 -29.02 5.79 20.49
N ILE A 916 -29.17 5.07 19.38
CA ILE A 916 -29.65 5.64 18.10
C ILE A 916 -31.11 6.07 18.23
N ALA A 917 -31.97 5.28 18.88
CA ALA A 917 -33.36 5.69 19.13
C ALA A 917 -33.46 6.97 19.97
N ASP A 918 -32.60 7.12 20.98
CA ASP A 918 -32.64 8.23 21.93
C ASP A 918 -31.94 9.52 21.41
N TYR A 919 -30.96 9.39 20.49
CA TYR A 919 -30.11 10.53 20.07
C TYR A 919 -30.00 10.75 18.55
N ALA A 920 -30.40 9.78 17.73
CA ALA A 920 -30.35 9.84 16.26
C ALA A 920 -31.48 9.07 15.54
N PRO A 921 -32.76 9.14 15.98
CA PRO A 921 -33.83 8.27 15.47
C PRO A 921 -34.11 8.43 13.98
N ASP A 922 -33.72 9.56 13.38
CA ASP A 922 -33.88 9.83 11.96
C ASP A 922 -32.78 9.25 11.06
N ALA A 923 -31.68 8.74 11.63
CA ALA A 923 -30.51 8.32 10.88
C ALA A 923 -30.72 7.02 10.09
N ILE A 924 -29.93 6.83 9.03
CA ILE A 924 -29.85 5.55 8.31
C ILE A 924 -28.82 4.65 9.01
N ILE A 925 -29.17 3.38 9.20
CA ILE A 925 -28.48 2.43 10.09
C ILE A 925 -27.92 1.27 9.26
N GLY A 926 -26.59 1.17 9.18
CA GLY A 926 -25.88 0.08 8.49
C GLY A 926 -25.26 -0.91 9.48
N VAL A 927 -25.92 -2.05 9.71
CA VAL A 927 -25.43 -3.10 10.62
C VAL A 927 -24.41 -3.99 9.90
N VAL A 928 -23.15 -3.93 10.35
CA VAL A 928 -22.03 -4.78 9.90
C VAL A 928 -21.75 -5.90 10.92
N SER A 929 -22.13 -5.70 12.18
CA SER A 929 -21.91 -6.64 13.29
C SER A 929 -22.50 -8.03 13.02
N ASN A 930 -21.68 -9.06 13.19
CA ASN A 930 -22.02 -10.44 12.81
C ASN A 930 -22.51 -11.28 14.01
N PRO A 931 -23.47 -12.23 13.81
CA PRO A 931 -24.06 -12.64 12.53
C PRO A 931 -25.20 -11.71 12.06
N VAL A 932 -25.04 -11.10 10.89
CA VAL A 932 -25.99 -10.10 10.33
C VAL A 932 -27.43 -10.62 10.23
N ASN A 933 -27.61 -11.93 9.93
CA ASN A 933 -28.91 -12.60 9.87
C ASN A 933 -29.72 -12.49 11.17
N SER A 934 -29.07 -12.26 12.31
CA SER A 934 -29.72 -12.17 13.63
C SER A 934 -29.51 -10.82 14.33
N THR A 935 -28.41 -10.10 14.08
CA THR A 935 -28.18 -8.76 14.67
C THR A 935 -29.08 -7.68 14.05
N VAL A 936 -29.45 -7.79 12.77
CA VAL A 936 -30.39 -6.86 12.12
C VAL A 936 -31.80 -6.96 12.72
N PRO A 937 -32.39 -8.16 12.92
CA PRO A 937 -33.62 -8.30 13.68
C PRO A 937 -33.56 -7.71 15.10
N VAL A 938 -32.43 -7.83 15.81
CA VAL A 938 -32.26 -7.21 17.14
C VAL A 938 -32.35 -5.69 17.06
N PHE A 939 -31.70 -5.08 16.06
CA PHE A 939 -31.83 -3.65 15.76
C PHE A 939 -33.29 -3.24 15.50
N VAL A 940 -33.98 -3.97 14.63
CA VAL A 940 -35.36 -3.67 14.24
C VAL A 940 -36.33 -3.76 15.42
N GLU A 941 -36.30 -4.82 16.21
CA GLU A 941 -37.20 -4.95 17.37
C GLU A 941 -36.88 -3.93 18.49
N THR A 942 -35.61 -3.57 18.67
CA THR A 942 -35.21 -2.50 19.62
C THR A 942 -35.71 -1.12 19.18
N LEU A 943 -35.67 -0.80 17.88
CA LEU A 943 -36.20 0.45 17.35
C LEU A 943 -37.74 0.50 17.38
N LYS A 944 -38.41 -0.66 17.21
CA LYS A 944 -39.87 -0.77 17.33
C LYS A 944 -40.35 -0.50 18.75
N SER A 945 -39.66 -1.02 19.77
CA SER A 945 -40.04 -0.81 21.17
C SER A 945 -39.96 0.65 21.60
N LYS A 946 -38.95 1.36 21.08
CA LYS A 946 -38.77 2.80 21.23
C LYS A 946 -39.73 3.65 20.38
N GLY A 947 -40.53 3.03 19.50
CA GLY A 947 -41.51 3.72 18.66
C GLY A 947 -40.93 4.52 17.49
N VAL A 948 -39.66 4.29 17.13
CA VAL A 948 -38.90 5.07 16.12
C VAL A 948 -38.42 4.25 14.93
N PHE A 949 -38.85 2.99 14.81
CA PHE A 949 -38.49 2.14 13.68
C PHE A 949 -39.10 2.64 12.36
N ASP A 950 -38.23 2.89 11.37
CA ASP A 950 -38.58 3.05 9.96
C ASP A 950 -37.96 1.89 9.16
N PRO A 951 -38.76 1.01 8.50
CA PRO A 951 -38.23 -0.10 7.71
C PRO A 951 -37.35 0.35 6.54
N LYS A 952 -37.43 1.61 6.11
CA LYS A 952 -36.63 2.16 5.02
C LYS A 952 -35.21 2.56 5.43
N LYS A 953 -34.93 2.63 6.73
CA LYS A 953 -33.68 3.16 7.28
C LYS A 953 -32.75 2.11 7.88
N VAL A 954 -33.19 0.86 8.08
CA VAL A 954 -32.39 -0.20 8.73
C VAL A 954 -31.89 -1.22 7.71
N PHE A 955 -30.58 -1.40 7.62
CA PHE A 955 -29.90 -2.22 6.62
C PHE A 955 -28.91 -3.20 7.25
N GLY A 956 -28.97 -4.47 6.87
CA GLY A 956 -27.88 -5.43 7.04
C GLY A 956 -26.89 -5.34 5.88
N VAL A 957 -25.61 -5.08 6.19
CA VAL A 957 -24.60 -4.78 5.17
C VAL A 957 -24.00 -6.07 4.59
N THR A 958 -24.72 -6.68 3.64
CA THR A 958 -24.29 -7.92 2.94
C THR A 958 -23.38 -7.64 1.74
N THR A 959 -22.91 -6.40 1.57
CA THR A 959 -22.09 -5.94 0.43
C THR A 959 -20.80 -6.74 0.24
N LEU A 960 -20.28 -7.37 1.31
CA LEU A 960 -19.08 -8.21 1.26
C LEU A 960 -19.28 -9.44 0.37
N ASP A 961 -20.48 -10.01 0.33
CA ASP A 961 -20.74 -11.22 -0.46
C ASP A 961 -20.82 -10.88 -1.96
N ILE A 962 -21.34 -9.69 -2.29
CA ILE A 962 -21.24 -9.13 -3.65
C ILE A 962 -19.77 -8.95 -4.03
N VAL A 963 -18.95 -8.36 -3.14
CA VAL A 963 -17.52 -8.12 -3.41
C VAL A 963 -16.76 -9.45 -3.60
N ARG A 964 -17.05 -10.47 -2.80
CA ARG A 964 -16.53 -11.84 -2.97
C ARG A 964 -16.99 -12.45 -4.29
N ALA A 965 -18.29 -12.44 -4.59
CA ALA A 965 -18.83 -13.01 -5.83
C ALA A 965 -18.24 -12.32 -7.08
N SER A 966 -18.18 -11.00 -7.09
CA SER A 966 -17.49 -10.19 -8.12
C SER A 966 -16.02 -10.60 -8.31
N LYS A 967 -15.26 -10.83 -7.22
CA LYS A 967 -13.85 -11.21 -7.30
C LYS A 967 -13.66 -12.68 -7.72
N PHE A 968 -14.37 -13.60 -7.10
CA PHE A 968 -14.18 -15.04 -7.33
C PHE A 968 -14.76 -15.49 -8.67
N VAL A 969 -15.86 -14.90 -9.17
CA VAL A 969 -16.27 -15.09 -10.57
C VAL A 969 -15.21 -14.59 -11.53
N ALA A 970 -14.68 -13.38 -11.29
CA ALA A 970 -13.65 -12.79 -12.14
C ALA A 970 -12.34 -13.61 -12.15
N GLU A 971 -11.97 -14.23 -11.04
CA GLU A 971 -10.88 -15.22 -10.96
C GLU A 971 -11.19 -16.48 -11.78
N VAL A 972 -12.36 -17.10 -11.58
CA VAL A 972 -12.77 -18.34 -12.26
C VAL A 972 -12.87 -18.18 -13.79
N VAL A 973 -13.27 -16.99 -14.29
CA VAL A 973 -13.30 -16.70 -15.74
C VAL A 973 -11.99 -16.10 -16.28
N GLY A 974 -10.89 -16.15 -15.51
CA GLY A 974 -9.55 -15.76 -15.95
C GLY A 974 -9.32 -14.25 -16.10
N LYS A 975 -10.13 -13.41 -15.46
CA LYS A 975 -10.05 -11.93 -15.54
C LYS A 975 -10.09 -11.26 -14.15
N PRO A 976 -9.22 -11.64 -13.19
CA PRO A 976 -9.30 -11.23 -11.77
C PRO A 976 -9.20 -9.72 -11.52
N ASN A 977 -8.67 -8.97 -12.49
CA ASN A 977 -8.51 -7.50 -12.42
C ASN A 977 -9.77 -6.77 -12.93
N GLN A 978 -10.67 -7.49 -13.61
CA GLN A 978 -11.97 -6.98 -14.07
C GLN A 978 -13.09 -7.22 -13.03
N ALA A 979 -12.77 -7.69 -11.82
CA ALA A 979 -13.74 -7.93 -10.74
C ALA A 979 -14.76 -6.80 -10.51
N PRO A 980 -14.40 -5.49 -10.55
CA PRO A 980 -15.39 -4.41 -10.41
C PRO A 980 -16.44 -4.36 -11.54
N GLN A 981 -16.18 -4.97 -12.69
CA GLN A 981 -17.11 -5.03 -13.83
C GLN A 981 -18.19 -6.08 -13.61
N TYR A 982 -17.84 -7.24 -13.04
CA TYR A 982 -18.77 -8.34 -12.76
C TYR A 982 -19.74 -7.97 -11.63
N LYS A 983 -21.03 -7.89 -11.94
CA LYS A 983 -22.13 -7.69 -10.99
C LYS A 983 -22.88 -9.01 -10.83
N ILE A 984 -22.67 -9.68 -9.69
CA ILE A 984 -23.42 -10.89 -9.31
C ILE A 984 -24.41 -10.45 -8.22
N PRO A 985 -25.72 -10.59 -8.40
CA PRO A 985 -26.68 -10.45 -7.31
C PRO A 985 -26.43 -11.56 -6.28
N VAL A 986 -26.37 -11.22 -5.00
CA VAL A 986 -26.29 -12.19 -3.91
C VAL A 986 -27.46 -11.95 -2.96
N VAL A 987 -28.21 -13.00 -2.67
CA VAL A 987 -29.50 -12.94 -1.95
C VAL A 987 -29.52 -13.94 -0.78
N GLY A 988 -30.61 -13.95 0.00
CA GLY A 988 -30.76 -14.82 1.17
C GLY A 988 -30.31 -14.15 2.47
N GLY A 989 -29.03 -14.26 2.81
CA GLY A 989 -28.42 -13.70 4.02
C GLY A 989 -26.88 -13.76 3.97
N HIS A 990 -26.24 -13.61 5.13
CA HIS A 990 -24.81 -13.36 5.30
C HIS A 990 -24.10 -14.39 6.21
N SER A 991 -24.46 -15.68 6.13
CA SER A 991 -23.74 -16.72 6.86
C SER A 991 -23.79 -18.08 6.15
N GLY A 992 -22.63 -18.63 5.77
CA GLY A 992 -22.51 -19.97 5.19
C GLY A 992 -23.51 -20.22 4.06
N LYS A 993 -24.34 -21.26 4.21
CA LYS A 993 -25.33 -21.65 3.20
C LYS A 993 -26.39 -20.58 2.93
N THR A 994 -26.64 -19.63 3.83
CA THR A 994 -27.63 -18.56 3.58
C THR A 994 -27.20 -17.57 2.51
N ILE A 995 -25.92 -17.55 2.13
CA ILE A 995 -25.40 -16.69 1.06
C ILE A 995 -25.71 -17.39 -0.27
N ILE A 996 -26.56 -16.78 -1.11
CA ILE A 996 -27.02 -17.36 -2.39
C ILE A 996 -26.55 -16.48 -3.56
N PRO A 997 -25.43 -16.80 -4.22
CA PRO A 997 -24.95 -16.06 -5.39
C PRO A 997 -25.74 -16.46 -6.65
N LEU A 998 -26.35 -15.50 -7.32
CA LEU A 998 -27.12 -15.71 -8.56
C LEU A 998 -26.20 -15.58 -9.77
N ILE A 999 -25.39 -16.62 -9.99
CA ILE A 999 -24.40 -16.70 -11.06
C ILE A 999 -25.08 -16.59 -12.44
N SER A 1000 -26.28 -17.14 -12.60
CA SER A 1000 -27.09 -17.03 -13.83
C SER A 1000 -27.44 -15.57 -14.20
N GLN A 1001 -27.42 -14.67 -13.21
CA GLN A 1001 -27.76 -13.26 -13.35
C GLN A 1001 -26.52 -12.35 -13.40
N SER A 1002 -25.32 -12.92 -13.50
CA SER A 1002 -24.06 -12.17 -13.63
C SER A 1002 -24.10 -11.19 -14.81
N LYS A 1003 -23.56 -9.99 -14.61
CA LYS A 1003 -23.35 -8.99 -15.67
C LYS A 1003 -21.88 -8.54 -15.68
N PRO A 1004 -21.08 -8.83 -16.73
CA PRO A 1004 -21.44 -9.63 -17.90
C PRO A 1004 -21.78 -11.09 -17.54
N ALA A 1005 -22.53 -11.75 -18.42
CA ALA A 1005 -22.90 -13.15 -18.25
C ALA A 1005 -21.65 -14.04 -18.24
N VAL A 1006 -21.70 -15.13 -17.46
CA VAL A 1006 -20.62 -16.11 -17.33
C VAL A 1006 -21.20 -17.51 -17.46
N ASP A 1007 -20.47 -18.40 -18.13
CA ASP A 1007 -20.82 -19.81 -18.21
C ASP A 1007 -19.90 -20.59 -17.26
N ILE A 1008 -20.46 -20.99 -16.11
CA ILE A 1008 -19.76 -21.70 -15.03
C ILE A 1008 -20.68 -22.82 -14.55
N GLN A 1009 -20.26 -24.07 -14.71
CA GLN A 1009 -21.09 -25.26 -14.47
C GLN A 1009 -20.31 -26.36 -13.74
N GLY A 1010 -21.03 -27.37 -13.24
CA GLY A 1010 -20.46 -28.55 -12.58
C GLY A 1010 -19.57 -28.23 -11.38
N GLU A 1011 -18.53 -29.04 -11.18
CA GLU A 1011 -17.61 -28.96 -10.04
C GLU A 1011 -16.96 -27.56 -9.87
N THR A 1012 -16.76 -26.83 -10.96
CA THR A 1012 -16.26 -25.45 -10.93
C THR A 1012 -17.28 -24.48 -10.32
N LEU A 1013 -18.57 -24.66 -10.61
CA LEU A 1013 -19.66 -23.91 -9.97
C LEU A 1013 -19.78 -24.30 -8.49
N ASP A 1014 -19.74 -25.59 -8.16
CA ASP A 1014 -19.81 -26.07 -6.77
C ASP A 1014 -18.70 -25.45 -5.90
N LYS A 1015 -17.45 -25.49 -6.39
CA LYS A 1015 -16.28 -24.89 -5.72
C LYS A 1015 -16.38 -23.37 -5.60
N LEU A 1016 -16.83 -22.68 -6.64
CA LEU A 1016 -17.03 -21.22 -6.64
C LEU A 1016 -18.09 -20.81 -5.59
N ILE A 1017 -19.25 -21.47 -5.59
CA ILE A 1017 -20.35 -21.20 -4.66
C ILE A 1017 -19.89 -21.45 -3.22
N ASN A 1018 -19.22 -22.58 -2.97
CA ASN A 1018 -18.64 -22.88 -1.66
C ASN A 1018 -17.65 -21.79 -1.21
N ARG A 1019 -16.74 -21.33 -2.10
CA ARG A 1019 -15.78 -20.27 -1.77
C ARG A 1019 -16.44 -18.91 -1.51
N ILE A 1020 -17.55 -18.58 -2.17
CA ILE A 1020 -18.32 -17.37 -1.85
C ILE A 1020 -18.98 -17.50 -0.46
N GLN A 1021 -19.63 -18.64 -0.18
CA GLN A 1021 -20.33 -18.92 1.08
C GLN A 1021 -19.39 -18.99 2.30
N PHE A 1022 -18.20 -19.57 2.14
CA PHE A 1022 -17.24 -19.85 3.22
C PHE A 1022 -15.94 -19.03 3.10
N GLY A 1023 -15.89 -18.02 2.23
CA GLY A 1023 -14.74 -17.11 2.08
C GLY A 1023 -14.49 -16.19 3.30
N GLY A 1024 -15.20 -16.38 4.40
CA GLY A 1024 -14.81 -15.89 5.74
C GLY A 1024 -13.85 -16.84 6.43
N ASP A 1025 -14.11 -18.15 6.36
CA ASP A 1025 -13.30 -19.20 6.96
C ASP A 1025 -11.97 -19.37 6.22
N GLU A 1026 -11.91 -19.09 4.91
CA GLU A 1026 -10.66 -18.96 4.14
C GLU A 1026 -9.70 -17.93 4.78
N VAL A 1027 -10.23 -16.76 5.16
CA VAL A 1027 -9.44 -15.69 5.79
C VAL A 1027 -9.11 -16.00 7.25
N VAL A 1028 -10.02 -16.63 8.00
CA VAL A 1028 -9.74 -17.08 9.37
C VAL A 1028 -8.64 -18.13 9.38
N LYS A 1029 -8.64 -19.08 8.43
CA LYS A 1029 -7.57 -20.08 8.27
C LYS A 1029 -6.25 -19.45 7.83
N ALA A 1030 -6.27 -18.50 6.90
CA ALA A 1030 -5.07 -17.77 6.48
C ALA A 1030 -4.47 -16.88 7.59
N LYS A 1031 -5.25 -16.55 8.62
CA LYS A 1031 -4.81 -15.86 9.85
C LYS A 1031 -4.57 -16.82 11.03
N ASP A 1032 -4.52 -18.13 10.79
CA ASP A 1032 -4.39 -19.19 11.81
C ASP A 1032 -5.33 -19.01 13.04
N GLY A 1033 -6.57 -18.60 12.79
CA GLY A 1033 -7.56 -18.34 13.85
C GLY A 1033 -7.37 -17.04 14.65
N ALA A 1034 -6.27 -16.29 14.44
CA ALA A 1034 -5.96 -15.05 15.17
C ALA A 1034 -6.92 -13.88 14.87
N GLY A 1035 -7.73 -13.96 13.80
CA GLY A 1035 -8.77 -12.97 13.54
C GLY A 1035 -9.66 -13.25 12.33
N SER A 1036 -10.76 -12.51 12.23
CA SER A 1036 -11.72 -12.59 11.13
C SER A 1036 -11.31 -11.73 9.92
N ALA A 1037 -12.09 -11.81 8.83
CA ALA A 1037 -11.97 -10.91 7.69
C ALA A 1037 -12.34 -9.46 8.08
N THR A 1038 -11.35 -8.56 8.07
CA THR A 1038 -11.48 -7.18 8.54
C THR A 1038 -11.52 -6.17 7.38
N LEU A 1039 -10.43 -6.08 6.62
CA LEU A 1039 -10.24 -5.07 5.56
C LEU A 1039 -11.30 -5.14 4.45
N SER A 1040 -11.62 -6.34 3.97
CA SER A 1040 -12.64 -6.53 2.94
C SER A 1040 -14.07 -6.22 3.42
N MET A 1041 -14.36 -6.42 4.71
CA MET A 1041 -15.63 -6.01 5.33
C MET A 1041 -15.70 -4.49 5.49
N ALA A 1042 -14.60 -3.84 5.87
CA ALA A 1042 -14.52 -2.37 5.93
C ALA A 1042 -14.74 -1.73 4.56
N TYR A 1043 -14.07 -2.23 3.52
CA TYR A 1043 -14.30 -1.82 2.13
C TYR A 1043 -15.76 -2.03 1.69
N ALA A 1044 -16.38 -3.17 2.06
CA ALA A 1044 -17.78 -3.44 1.79
C ALA A 1044 -18.74 -2.49 2.55
N GLY A 1045 -18.39 -2.11 3.79
CA GLY A 1045 -19.09 -1.09 4.59
C GLY A 1045 -19.01 0.30 3.96
N ALA A 1046 -17.83 0.72 3.53
CA ALA A 1046 -17.62 1.98 2.81
C ALA A 1046 -18.37 2.00 1.46
N LYS A 1047 -18.37 0.89 0.72
CA LYS A 1047 -19.13 0.75 -0.53
C LYS A 1047 -20.64 0.82 -0.33
N PHE A 1048 -21.16 0.29 0.78
CA PHE A 1048 -22.55 0.49 1.21
C PHE A 1048 -22.83 1.96 1.55
N LEU A 1049 -22.02 2.54 2.44
CA LEU A 1049 -22.11 3.93 2.87
C LEU A 1049 -22.14 4.89 1.67
N ASN A 1050 -21.22 4.73 0.72
CA ASN A 1050 -21.13 5.57 -0.48
C ASN A 1050 -22.40 5.46 -1.35
N ALA A 1051 -22.95 4.25 -1.53
CA ALA A 1051 -24.17 4.05 -2.32
C ALA A 1051 -25.44 4.63 -1.66
N VAL A 1052 -25.47 4.69 -0.31
CA VAL A 1052 -26.52 5.39 0.44
C VAL A 1052 -26.32 6.91 0.35
N LEU A 1053 -25.09 7.40 0.52
CA LEU A 1053 -24.78 8.84 0.42
C LEU A 1053 -25.15 9.39 -0.97
N ASP A 1054 -24.76 8.69 -2.04
CA ASP A 1054 -25.10 9.02 -3.43
C ASP A 1054 -26.61 9.12 -3.67
N ALA A 1055 -27.41 8.21 -3.10
CA ALA A 1055 -28.86 8.16 -3.35
C ALA A 1055 -29.66 9.13 -2.47
N VAL A 1056 -29.37 9.16 -1.17
CA VAL A 1056 -30.17 9.90 -0.18
C VAL A 1056 -29.83 11.39 -0.24
N TYR A 1057 -28.54 11.74 -0.36
CA TYR A 1057 -28.06 13.12 -0.29
C TYR A 1057 -27.46 13.62 -1.62
N GLY A 1058 -26.77 12.76 -2.37
CA GLY A 1058 -26.28 13.05 -3.72
C GLY A 1058 -27.38 13.07 -4.81
N GLY A 1059 -28.56 12.52 -4.51
CA GLY A 1059 -29.71 12.51 -5.41
C GLY A 1059 -29.61 11.56 -6.62
N LYS A 1060 -28.69 10.59 -6.61
CA LYS A 1060 -28.48 9.58 -7.67
C LYS A 1060 -29.12 8.24 -7.25
N PRO A 1061 -30.29 7.84 -7.80
CA PRO A 1061 -30.92 6.57 -7.42
C PRO A 1061 -29.96 5.40 -7.62
N SER A 1062 -29.79 4.59 -6.57
CA SER A 1062 -28.86 3.46 -6.54
C SER A 1062 -29.60 2.16 -6.20
N VAL A 1063 -29.02 1.02 -6.59
CA VAL A 1063 -29.53 -0.32 -6.24
C VAL A 1063 -28.42 -1.06 -5.53
N ILE A 1064 -28.72 -1.57 -4.33
CA ILE A 1064 -27.82 -2.37 -3.51
C ILE A 1064 -28.50 -3.68 -3.10
N GLN A 1065 -27.72 -4.72 -2.78
CA GLN A 1065 -28.23 -5.88 -2.07
C GLN A 1065 -27.98 -5.67 -0.57
N SER A 1066 -29.02 -5.86 0.25
CA SER A 1066 -28.96 -5.71 1.70
C SER A 1066 -29.98 -6.62 2.37
N TYR A 1067 -29.64 -7.10 3.58
CA TYR A 1067 -30.54 -7.87 4.43
C TYR A 1067 -31.50 -6.92 5.17
N VAL A 1068 -32.76 -6.90 4.75
CA VAL A 1068 -33.77 -5.91 5.17
C VAL A 1068 -35.00 -6.58 5.75
N TYR A 1069 -35.75 -5.85 6.57
CA TYR A 1069 -37.08 -6.24 7.04
C TYR A 1069 -38.08 -6.04 5.89
N LEU A 1070 -38.68 -7.13 5.39
CA LEU A 1070 -39.55 -7.13 4.21
C LEU A 1070 -40.96 -6.53 4.45
N PRO A 1071 -41.65 -6.76 5.58
CA PRO A 1071 -42.96 -6.16 5.81
C PRO A 1071 -42.90 -4.63 5.75
N GLU A 1072 -44.00 -4.01 5.34
CA GLU A 1072 -44.17 -2.55 5.22
C GLU A 1072 -43.30 -1.89 4.10
N LEU A 1073 -42.34 -2.61 3.49
CA LEU A 1073 -41.64 -2.16 2.29
C LEU A 1073 -42.42 -2.50 1.00
N GLN A 1074 -42.46 -1.54 0.06
CA GLN A 1074 -43.06 -1.77 -1.26
C GLN A 1074 -42.34 -2.91 -1.99
N GLY A 1075 -43.09 -3.97 -2.33
CA GLY A 1075 -42.55 -5.17 -2.98
C GLY A 1075 -42.11 -6.29 -2.04
N GLY A 1076 -42.09 -6.08 -0.71
CA GLY A 1076 -41.66 -7.09 0.25
C GLY A 1076 -42.46 -8.40 0.20
N ASP A 1077 -43.78 -8.31 0.03
CA ASP A 1077 -44.64 -9.49 -0.10
C ASP A 1077 -44.47 -10.23 -1.44
N SER A 1078 -43.89 -9.60 -2.48
CA SER A 1078 -43.50 -10.32 -3.70
C SER A 1078 -42.41 -11.34 -3.38
N ILE A 1079 -41.40 -10.93 -2.60
CA ILE A 1079 -40.26 -11.79 -2.23
C ILE A 1079 -40.72 -13.00 -1.40
N LYS A 1080 -41.67 -12.82 -0.47
CA LYS A 1080 -42.26 -13.93 0.30
C LYS A 1080 -42.89 -15.00 -0.60
N ASN A 1081 -43.62 -14.57 -1.63
CA ASN A 1081 -44.22 -15.45 -2.63
C ASN A 1081 -43.14 -16.11 -3.51
N GLU A 1082 -42.13 -15.35 -3.94
CA GLU A 1082 -41.01 -15.84 -4.76
C GLU A 1082 -40.12 -16.87 -4.03
N ILE A 1083 -39.95 -16.76 -2.70
CA ILE A 1083 -39.22 -17.75 -1.89
C ILE A 1083 -40.09 -18.89 -1.36
N GLY A 1084 -41.42 -18.79 -1.46
CA GLY A 1084 -42.36 -19.81 -0.99
C GLY A 1084 -42.40 -20.00 0.53
N LYS A 1085 -42.01 -18.98 1.31
CA LYS A 1085 -41.98 -19.03 2.79
C LYS A 1085 -42.19 -17.64 3.40
N GLU A 1086 -42.99 -17.57 4.46
CA GLU A 1086 -43.19 -16.37 5.28
C GLU A 1086 -41.92 -16.04 6.10
N LEU A 1087 -40.93 -15.40 5.48
CA LEU A 1087 -39.79 -14.79 6.17
C LEU A 1087 -39.98 -13.27 6.28
N ALA A 1088 -39.75 -12.73 7.47
CA ALA A 1088 -39.81 -11.29 7.73
C ALA A 1088 -38.54 -10.53 7.33
N TYR A 1089 -37.43 -11.23 7.06
CA TYR A 1089 -36.16 -10.64 6.66
C TYR A 1089 -35.52 -11.45 5.53
N PHE A 1090 -34.91 -10.78 4.56
CA PHE A 1090 -34.19 -11.42 3.46
C PHE A 1090 -33.15 -10.47 2.86
N SER A 1091 -32.05 -11.00 2.34
CA SER A 1091 -31.09 -10.23 1.54
C SER A 1091 -31.56 -10.17 0.10
N VAL A 1092 -31.81 -8.97 -0.40
CA VAL A 1092 -32.47 -8.71 -1.68
C VAL A 1092 -31.99 -7.39 -2.27
N SER A 1093 -32.13 -7.24 -3.59
CA SER A 1093 -31.93 -5.95 -4.25
C SER A 1093 -33.00 -4.93 -3.83
N VAL A 1094 -32.57 -3.81 -3.28
CA VAL A 1094 -33.42 -2.67 -2.91
C VAL A 1094 -33.03 -1.43 -3.71
N GLN A 1095 -34.02 -0.65 -4.14
CA GLN A 1095 -33.82 0.66 -4.74
C GLN A 1095 -33.76 1.73 -3.64
N LEU A 1096 -32.69 2.51 -3.62
CA LEU A 1096 -32.52 3.64 -2.71
C LEU A 1096 -32.93 4.96 -3.37
N GLY A 1097 -33.52 5.84 -2.55
CA GLY A 1097 -33.81 7.23 -2.89
C GLY A 1097 -33.74 8.14 -1.66
N LYS A 1098 -34.42 9.29 -1.72
CA LYS A 1098 -34.25 10.41 -0.76
C LYS A 1098 -34.65 10.13 0.69
N GLN A 1099 -35.24 8.97 0.99
CA GLN A 1099 -35.72 8.59 2.32
C GLN A 1099 -35.30 7.14 2.69
N GLY A 1100 -34.17 6.68 2.15
CA GLY A 1100 -33.72 5.29 2.30
C GLY A 1100 -34.34 4.38 1.22
N ILE A 1101 -34.86 3.21 1.62
CA ILE A 1101 -35.49 2.27 0.69
C ILE A 1101 -36.78 2.85 0.09
N GLU A 1102 -36.84 2.93 -1.24
CA GLU A 1102 -38.09 3.23 -1.95
C GLU A 1102 -38.91 1.95 -2.18
N LYS A 1103 -38.26 0.89 -2.68
CA LYS A 1103 -38.87 -0.43 -2.95
C LYS A 1103 -37.86 -1.56 -2.95
N VAL A 1104 -38.36 -2.77 -2.72
CA VAL A 1104 -37.69 -4.05 -2.96
C VAL A 1104 -37.87 -4.43 -4.45
N LEU A 1105 -36.87 -5.09 -5.03
CA LEU A 1105 -36.88 -5.61 -6.40
C LEU A 1105 -36.99 -7.15 -6.39
N PRO A 1106 -37.72 -7.77 -7.34
CA PRO A 1106 -37.89 -9.22 -7.39
C PRO A 1106 -36.55 -9.96 -7.60
N LEU A 1107 -36.52 -11.23 -7.21
CA LEU A 1107 -35.33 -12.11 -7.31
C LEU A 1107 -34.97 -12.46 -8.76
N GLY A 1108 -35.91 -12.26 -9.69
CA GLY A 1108 -35.76 -12.65 -11.10
C GLY A 1108 -35.86 -14.15 -11.32
N GLN A 1109 -35.45 -14.61 -12.50
CA GLN A 1109 -35.46 -16.03 -12.82
C GLN A 1109 -34.29 -16.74 -12.13
N LEU A 1110 -34.59 -17.79 -11.37
CA LEU A 1110 -33.61 -18.70 -10.75
C LEU A 1110 -33.49 -19.98 -11.57
N ASN A 1111 -32.28 -20.47 -11.77
CA ASN A 1111 -32.06 -21.81 -12.33
C ASN A 1111 -32.25 -22.92 -11.26
N ASP A 1112 -32.29 -24.19 -11.66
CA ASP A 1112 -32.57 -25.29 -10.72
C ASP A 1112 -31.45 -25.57 -9.70
N TYR A 1113 -30.25 -25.02 -9.92
CA TYR A 1113 -29.17 -25.04 -8.93
C TYR A 1113 -29.41 -23.95 -7.87
N GLU A 1114 -29.73 -22.73 -8.30
CA GLU A 1114 -30.04 -21.57 -7.43
C GLU A 1114 -31.32 -21.80 -6.61
N LYS A 1115 -32.33 -22.48 -7.16
CA LYS A 1115 -33.51 -22.95 -6.41
C LYS A 1115 -33.14 -23.92 -5.28
N ARG A 1116 -32.17 -24.82 -5.49
CA ARG A 1116 -31.68 -25.73 -4.44
C ARG A 1116 -30.93 -24.97 -3.35
N LEU A 1117 -30.05 -24.03 -3.71
CA LEU A 1117 -29.39 -23.15 -2.73
C LEU A 1117 -30.42 -22.39 -1.87
N LEU A 1118 -31.50 -21.88 -2.49
CA LEU A 1118 -32.57 -21.21 -1.77
C LEU A 1118 -33.28 -22.14 -0.78
N GLN A 1119 -33.67 -23.35 -1.20
CA GLN A 1119 -34.32 -24.32 -0.30
C GLN A 1119 -33.39 -24.78 0.84
N ASP A 1120 -32.09 -24.94 0.59
CA ASP A 1120 -31.06 -25.21 1.61
C ASP A 1120 -30.89 -24.05 2.61
N ALA A 1121 -31.06 -22.80 2.17
CA ALA A 1121 -30.87 -21.60 2.98
C ALA A 1121 -32.08 -21.26 3.88
N LEU A 1122 -33.31 -21.52 3.42
CA LEU A 1122 -34.55 -21.12 4.10
C LEU A 1122 -34.72 -21.67 5.54
N PRO A 1123 -34.16 -22.83 5.94
CA PRO A 1123 -34.14 -23.27 7.33
C PRO A 1123 -33.13 -22.52 8.22
N GLU A 1124 -31.89 -22.30 7.76
CA GLU A 1124 -30.83 -21.60 8.54
C GLU A 1124 -31.14 -20.10 8.66
N LEU A 1125 -31.75 -19.49 7.62
CA LEU A 1125 -32.29 -18.13 7.67
C LEU A 1125 -33.38 -17.98 8.73
N ASP A 1126 -34.39 -18.86 8.71
CA ASP A 1126 -35.53 -18.82 9.63
C ASP A 1126 -35.09 -18.97 11.09
N GLN A 1127 -34.22 -19.93 11.38
CA GLN A 1127 -33.61 -20.09 12.70
C GLN A 1127 -32.82 -18.84 13.13
N SER A 1128 -32.10 -18.20 12.21
CA SER A 1128 -31.36 -16.96 12.47
C SER A 1128 -32.29 -15.78 12.74
N ILE A 1129 -33.40 -15.68 12.01
CA ILE A 1129 -34.43 -14.63 12.18
C ILE A 1129 -35.13 -14.80 13.51
N VAL A 1130 -35.67 -15.99 13.81
CA VAL A 1130 -36.35 -16.29 15.08
C VAL A 1130 -35.41 -16.05 16.26
N LYS A 1131 -34.12 -16.38 16.13
CA LYS A 1131 -33.11 -16.07 17.16
C LYS A 1131 -32.88 -14.57 17.36
N GLY A 1132 -32.78 -13.81 16.27
CA GLY A 1132 -32.59 -12.37 16.30
C GLY A 1132 -33.80 -11.61 16.83
N VAL A 1133 -35.00 -11.90 16.29
CA VAL A 1133 -36.28 -11.36 16.75
C VAL A 1133 -36.49 -11.74 18.22
N GLY A 1134 -36.25 -13.00 18.60
CA GLY A 1134 -36.33 -13.48 19.97
C GLY A 1134 -35.45 -12.65 20.91
N PHE A 1135 -34.15 -12.50 20.63
CA PHE A 1135 -33.26 -11.69 21.48
C PHE A 1135 -33.68 -10.21 21.51
N GLY A 1136 -34.00 -9.62 20.36
CA GLY A 1136 -34.48 -8.24 20.24
C GLY A 1136 -35.75 -7.98 21.05
N LYS A 1137 -36.60 -9.00 21.22
CA LYS A 1137 -37.80 -9.01 22.05
C LYS A 1137 -37.58 -9.44 23.51
N SER A 1138 -36.38 -9.85 23.91
CA SER A 1138 -36.15 -10.54 25.20
C SER A 1138 -35.75 -9.62 26.36
N GLN A 1139 -35.25 -8.42 26.05
CA GLN A 1139 -34.75 -7.46 27.03
C GLN A 1139 -35.34 -6.08 26.70
N LEU A 1140 -36.68 -6.09 26.54
CA LEU A 1140 -37.62 -4.99 26.37
C LEU A 1140 -38.73 -5.12 27.42
#